data_AF-A0A835MP35-F1
#
_entry.id   AF-A0A835MP35-F1
#
_cell.length_a   1.000
_cell.length_b   1.000
_cell.length_c   1.000
_cell.angle_alpha   90.00
_cell.angle_beta   90.00
_cell.angle_gamma   90.00
#
_symmetry.space_group_name_H-M   'P 1'
#
loop_
_entity.id
_entity.type
_entity.pdbx_description
1 polymer ?
#
loop_
_entity_poly.entity_id
_entity_poly.type
_entity_poly.pdbx_seq_one_letter_code
_entity_poly.pdbx_strand_id
1 'polypeptide(L)'
;MAVTKTEPINGSTTKSSAPPPPSLPLKSDLLSILSLKSLRLKTKQQELLIRVSILCLVYVLAFITRLFSVLRYESMIHEFDPYFNYRTTLFLTQKGFYEFWNWFDSESWYPLGRIIGGTLYPGLMVTAAMMYWGLRFLRFAVHIREVCVLTAPFFASNTTLVAYFFGKEIWDTGAGLVAAVLIAICPGYISRSVAGSYDNEGVAIFALLLTFYLFVKAVNTGSLAWGLASAFGYFYMVSAWGGYVFIINLIPLYVMALLITGRYSMRLYVAYNCMYVLGMLLAMQIRFVGFQHVQSGEHMAAMGVFFLMQVFYFLDWVKHLLNDKKLFEALLRISVTCAVGVGAIALGVGTASGYISPWTGRFYSLLDPTYAKDHIPIIASVSEHQPTAWSSFMFDFHILLFLFPAGLYFCFKRLSDATIFIVMYGLTSMYFAGVMVRLILVATPAVCLISAIAVSATIKNLTMLLRTKSKVSQTGSTKGTGGGKTSSKAMLDQYAIHCTWVTSEAYSSPSIVLAARGAHGNRVIFDDYREAYYWLRQNTPPDAKVMSWWDYGYQITAMGNRTVIVDNNTWNNTHIATVGRAMSSYEDEAYEIMRSLDVDYVLVVFGGVTGYSSDDINKFLWMVRIGGGVFPVIKEPDYLVNGEYRVDKGAAPKMLNCLMYKLSYYRFGELLTEYGKPPGGVEIGNKDIKLEHLEEAFTTSNWIVRIYKVKPPNNSNREIIYSNSVLSCFHRKEQKPTMELQGLLFTGRCSNLLVADGRYNLKANPSLRLKDKSSSQRVRAALKLGHVRRSNRTSTCARGLLWRWGMSKIISIYLLCCLNLVAMAQDYPSLSTSSYGCEDVSSYYASVKGLKGKALKKKLHSVISKHQSLSYKEVWDAVKFLDAANVDRPQASSGIVEIYSLRTVSKNLAGKPEGWNREHLWPRSYGLISGPSLTDLHNIRPADVNVNSSRGNKYYGECNKKSIQCLQPANKEAAFDTETDKERWTPPTKVRGDIARAILYMAVCYGLHQPGGQNLHLSDSPSIENREMGLLSTLLKWNEIDPPSREEKLRNDRVCKFYQHNRNPFVDHPEYASLIWKRVAPTRRSLHFPARKELMK
;
A
#
# COMPACT_ATOMS: atom_id res chain seq x y z
N MET A 1 -17.18 34.66 -46.97
CA MET A 1 -17.03 36.08 -47.37
C MET A 1 -15.61 36.29 -47.85
N ALA A 2 -15.49 36.73 -49.09
CA ALA A 2 -14.24 37.04 -49.78
C ALA A 2 -13.53 38.25 -49.13
N VAL A 3 -12.23 38.39 -49.34
CA VAL A 3 -11.68 39.38 -50.31
C VAL A 3 -10.15 39.45 -50.13
N THR A 4 -9.49 39.02 -51.19
CA THR A 4 -8.13 39.33 -51.65
C THR A 4 -7.80 40.82 -51.70
N LYS A 5 -6.53 41.21 -51.56
CA LYS A 5 -5.81 41.98 -52.59
C LYS A 5 -4.32 42.18 -52.28
N THR A 6 -3.52 41.80 -53.26
CA THR A 6 -2.11 42.09 -53.53
C THR A 6 -1.93 43.48 -54.12
N GLU A 7 -0.82 44.16 -53.82
CA GLU A 7 0.23 44.66 -54.76
C GLU A 7 1.11 45.80 -54.18
N PRO A 8 2.33 46.04 -54.73
CA PRO A 8 3.51 46.40 -53.92
C PRO A 8 4.27 47.68 -54.38
N ILE A 9 5.45 47.86 -53.75
CA ILE A 9 6.66 48.62 -54.18
C ILE A 9 6.72 50.13 -53.83
N ASN A 10 7.64 50.50 -52.93
CA ASN A 10 8.74 51.45 -53.22
C ASN A 10 9.74 51.56 -52.05
N GLY A 11 11.01 51.75 -52.40
CA GLY A 11 12.16 51.64 -51.49
C GLY A 11 12.70 52.96 -50.92
N SER A 12 13.95 52.83 -50.45
CA SER A 12 14.90 53.84 -49.94
C SER A 12 14.79 54.21 -48.45
N THR A 13 15.82 53.86 -47.68
CA THR A 13 16.87 54.81 -47.23
C THR A 13 17.85 54.11 -46.28
N THR A 14 19.12 54.41 -46.48
CA THR A 14 20.29 53.95 -45.72
C THR A 14 20.48 54.75 -44.43
N LYS A 15 20.93 54.10 -43.35
CA LYS A 15 21.78 54.71 -42.31
C LYS A 15 22.52 53.67 -41.46
N SER A 16 23.71 54.09 -41.05
CA SER A 16 24.88 53.39 -40.49
C SER A 16 24.67 52.52 -39.25
N SER A 17 25.42 51.41 -39.15
CA SER A 17 25.68 50.70 -37.89
C SER A 17 27.17 50.44 -37.68
N ALA A 18 27.65 50.81 -36.50
CA ALA A 18 28.93 50.39 -35.90
C ALA A 18 28.70 49.17 -34.99
N PRO A 19 29.72 48.36 -34.66
CA PRO A 19 29.57 46.93 -34.39
C PRO A 19 29.39 46.58 -32.91
N PRO A 20 28.70 45.46 -32.57
CA PRO A 20 28.79 44.84 -31.25
C PRO A 20 29.74 43.61 -31.21
N PRO A 21 30.27 43.26 -30.01
CA PRO A 21 31.43 42.39 -29.78
C PRO A 21 31.09 40.88 -29.75
N PRO A 22 32.10 39.97 -29.69
CA PRO A 22 31.94 38.57 -30.07
C PRO A 22 31.23 37.76 -28.97
N SER A 23 30.22 36.98 -29.35
CA SER A 23 29.55 36.02 -28.46
C SER A 23 30.07 34.61 -28.72
N LEU A 24 30.47 33.95 -27.63
CA LEU A 24 30.93 32.57 -27.56
C LEU A 24 29.88 31.57 -28.10
N PRO A 25 30.29 30.52 -28.85
CA PRO A 25 29.38 29.47 -29.27
C PRO A 25 29.25 28.45 -28.14
N LEU A 26 28.13 28.48 -27.40
CA LEU A 26 27.79 27.41 -26.47
C LEU A 26 26.31 27.03 -26.62
N LYS A 27 25.96 26.36 -27.73
CA LYS A 27 24.66 25.64 -27.84
C LYS A 27 24.52 24.65 -29.01
N SER A 28 25.60 24.04 -29.52
CA SER A 28 25.52 22.97 -30.53
C SER A 28 26.01 21.59 -30.06
N ASP A 29 26.68 21.49 -28.90
CA ASP A 29 27.42 20.26 -28.54
C ASP A 29 26.64 19.26 -27.67
N LEU A 30 25.45 19.60 -27.19
CA LEU A 30 24.66 18.66 -26.37
C LEU A 30 23.85 17.65 -27.20
N LEU A 31 23.58 17.97 -28.48
CA LEU A 31 22.90 17.08 -29.43
C LEU A 31 23.88 16.19 -30.21
N SER A 32 25.17 16.53 -30.24
CA SER A 32 26.20 15.69 -30.89
C SER A 32 26.67 14.53 -30.02
N ILE A 33 26.51 14.62 -28.70
CA ILE A 33 26.87 13.55 -27.73
C ILE A 33 25.93 12.32 -27.84
N LEU A 34 24.74 12.46 -28.42
CA LEU A 34 23.78 11.36 -28.64
C LEU A 34 23.87 10.72 -30.04
N SER A 35 24.89 11.06 -30.84
CA SER A 35 25.10 10.44 -32.15
C SER A 35 25.67 9.03 -31.99
N LEU A 36 24.78 8.03 -32.10
CA LEU A 36 25.04 6.59 -32.26
C LEU A 36 26.04 6.23 -33.38
N LYS A 37 26.55 7.21 -34.15
CA LYS A 37 27.61 7.04 -35.16
C LYS A 37 29.00 6.84 -34.56
N SER A 38 29.26 7.16 -33.28
CA SER A 38 30.60 7.00 -32.69
C SER A 38 30.92 5.54 -32.28
N LEU A 39 29.90 4.70 -32.13
CA LEU A 39 30.05 3.28 -31.80
C LEU A 39 30.19 2.45 -33.09
N ARG A 40 31.42 2.11 -33.47
CA ARG A 40 31.73 1.11 -34.54
C ARG A 40 31.31 -0.32 -34.12
N LEU A 41 30.02 -0.53 -33.89
CA LEU A 41 29.43 -1.83 -33.54
C LEU A 41 29.10 -2.63 -34.81
N LYS A 42 29.29 -3.96 -34.77
CA LYS A 42 28.86 -4.85 -35.87
C LYS A 42 27.33 -4.78 -36.04
N THR A 43 26.82 -4.98 -37.25
CA THR A 43 25.36 -4.88 -37.57
C THR A 43 24.47 -5.73 -36.64
N LYS A 44 24.90 -6.93 -36.26
CA LYS A 44 24.19 -7.78 -35.28
C LYS A 44 24.16 -7.19 -33.85
N GLN A 45 25.23 -6.50 -33.45
CA GLN A 45 25.30 -5.83 -32.14
C GLN A 45 24.43 -4.58 -32.12
N GLN A 46 24.37 -3.83 -33.21
CA GLN A 46 23.46 -2.68 -33.36
C GLN A 46 21.99 -3.12 -33.30
N GLU A 47 21.64 -4.22 -33.96
CA GLU A 47 20.28 -4.77 -33.91
C GLU A 47 19.90 -5.25 -32.49
N LEU A 48 20.82 -5.91 -31.79
CA LEU A 48 20.61 -6.29 -30.40
C LEU A 48 20.43 -5.07 -29.49
N LEU A 49 21.27 -4.04 -29.66
CA LEU A 49 21.19 -2.81 -28.89
C LEU A 49 19.84 -2.12 -29.06
N ILE A 50 19.37 -1.97 -30.31
CA ILE A 50 18.05 -1.37 -30.60
C ILE A 50 16.93 -2.16 -29.92
N ARG A 51 16.97 -3.50 -29.99
CA ARG A 51 15.96 -4.36 -29.37
C ARG A 51 15.94 -4.20 -27.85
N VAL A 52 17.10 -4.24 -27.20
CA VAL A 52 17.21 -4.09 -25.74
C VAL A 52 16.76 -2.69 -25.31
N SER A 53 17.14 -1.64 -26.04
CA SER A 53 16.71 -0.27 -25.75
C SER A 53 15.20 -0.09 -25.88
N ILE A 54 14.57 -0.65 -26.93
CA ILE A 54 13.11 -0.62 -27.09
C ILE A 54 12.42 -1.36 -25.95
N LEU A 55 12.89 -2.57 -25.60
CA LEU A 55 12.30 -3.34 -24.50
C LEU A 55 12.44 -2.62 -23.15
N CYS A 56 13.57 -1.94 -22.90
CA CYS A 56 13.76 -1.12 -21.71
C CYS A 56 12.76 0.05 -21.66
N LEU A 57 12.58 0.76 -22.78
CA LEU A 57 11.60 1.84 -22.88
C LEU A 57 10.17 1.33 -22.68
N VAL A 58 9.81 0.19 -23.26
CA VAL A 58 8.49 -0.43 -23.09
C VAL A 58 8.26 -0.88 -21.64
N TYR A 59 9.28 -1.43 -20.99
CA TYR A 59 9.21 -1.83 -19.59
C TYR A 59 8.93 -0.64 -18.67
N VAL A 60 9.65 0.47 -18.90
CA VAL A 60 9.45 1.74 -18.17
C VAL A 60 8.08 2.34 -18.48
N LEU A 61 7.66 2.33 -19.74
CA LEU A 61 6.34 2.81 -20.15
C LEU A 61 5.22 2.03 -19.45
N ALA A 62 5.30 0.70 -19.43
CA ALA A 62 4.32 -0.16 -18.76
C ALA A 62 4.22 0.13 -17.25
N PHE A 63 5.34 0.49 -16.62
CA PHE A 63 5.36 0.85 -15.21
C PHE A 63 4.70 2.22 -14.97
N ILE A 64 5.11 3.25 -15.73
CA ILE A 64 4.65 4.64 -15.54
C ILE A 64 3.16 4.79 -15.81
N THR A 65 2.62 4.13 -16.84
CA THR A 65 1.19 4.24 -17.20
C THR A 65 0.27 3.73 -16.09
N ARG A 66 0.76 2.94 -15.14
CA ARG A 66 -0.03 2.40 -14.02
C ARG A 66 0.04 3.25 -12.75
N LEU A 67 0.82 4.32 -12.72
CA LEU A 67 1.04 5.15 -11.53
C LEU A 67 0.04 6.32 -11.38
N PHE A 68 -0.90 6.50 -12.31
CA PHE A 68 -1.83 7.65 -12.28
C PHE A 68 -2.63 7.77 -10.98
N SER A 69 -3.07 6.66 -10.38
CA SER A 69 -3.78 6.66 -9.10
C SER A 69 -2.90 7.20 -7.97
N VAL A 70 -1.67 6.68 -7.84
CA VAL A 70 -0.70 7.08 -6.82
C VAL A 70 -0.22 8.51 -7.01
N LEU A 71 -0.11 8.99 -8.25
CA LEU A 71 0.29 10.39 -8.53
C LEU A 71 -0.83 11.40 -8.24
N ARG A 72 -2.09 11.02 -8.43
CA ARG A 72 -3.25 11.90 -8.22
C ARG A 72 -3.76 11.89 -6.78
N TYR A 73 -3.53 10.81 -6.06
CA TYR A 73 -3.99 10.58 -4.70
C TYR A 73 -2.79 10.19 -3.82
N GLU A 74 -3.01 9.38 -2.80
CA GLU A 74 -1.97 8.84 -1.93
C GLU A 74 -1.61 7.42 -2.36
N SER A 75 -0.42 6.92 -1.95
CA SER A 75 -0.07 5.51 -2.11
C SER A 75 -0.88 4.65 -1.14
N MET A 76 -2.06 4.24 -1.60
CA MET A 76 -2.98 3.40 -0.84
C MET A 76 -3.49 2.25 -1.69
N ILE A 77 -4.07 1.27 -1.00
CA ILE A 77 -4.73 0.14 -1.62
C ILE A 77 -6.11 0.60 -2.09
N HIS A 78 -6.52 0.12 -3.25
CA HIS A 78 -7.81 0.46 -3.87
C HIS A 78 -8.74 -0.75 -3.85
N GLU A 79 -10.03 -0.51 -4.13
CA GLU A 79 -11.09 -1.54 -4.17
C GLU A 79 -11.33 -2.23 -2.81
N PHE A 80 -12.20 -3.24 -2.81
CA PHE A 80 -12.62 -3.97 -1.60
C PHE A 80 -11.73 -5.20 -1.37
N ASP A 81 -11.52 -6.02 -2.41
CA ASP A 81 -10.83 -7.32 -2.35
C ASP A 81 -9.36 -7.22 -1.88
N PRO A 82 -8.55 -6.24 -2.34
CA PRO A 82 -7.13 -6.17 -1.98
C PRO A 82 -6.84 -5.96 -0.49
N TYR A 83 -7.80 -5.52 0.31
CA TYR A 83 -7.61 -5.34 1.76
C TYR A 83 -7.41 -6.65 2.50
N PHE A 84 -8.08 -7.73 2.07
CA PHE A 84 -7.85 -9.07 2.59
C PHE A 84 -6.44 -9.56 2.25
N ASN A 85 -6.04 -9.40 0.99
CA ASN A 85 -4.70 -9.76 0.52
C ASN A 85 -3.61 -8.99 1.28
N TYR A 86 -3.85 -7.71 1.57
CA TYR A 86 -2.92 -6.92 2.37
C TYR A 86 -2.82 -7.37 3.83
N ARG A 87 -3.95 -7.63 4.49
CA ARG A 87 -3.99 -8.11 5.88
C ARG A 87 -3.28 -9.46 6.00
N THR A 88 -3.52 -10.37 5.06
CA THR A 88 -2.86 -11.68 5.01
C THR A 88 -1.36 -11.58 4.74
N THR A 89 -0.92 -10.69 3.83
CA THR A 89 0.51 -10.43 3.60
C THR A 89 1.19 -9.78 4.81
N LEU A 90 0.50 -8.87 5.50
CA LEU A 90 0.98 -8.28 6.75
C LEU A 90 1.17 -9.36 7.82
N PHE A 91 0.21 -10.27 7.97
CA PHE A 91 0.31 -11.41 8.89
C PHE A 91 1.49 -12.32 8.53
N LEU A 92 1.63 -12.70 7.25
CA LEU A 92 2.71 -13.53 6.76
C LEU A 92 4.11 -12.94 7.04
N THR A 93 4.26 -11.62 6.89
CA THR A 93 5.54 -10.95 7.13
C THR A 93 5.88 -10.77 8.62
N GLN A 94 4.89 -10.70 9.50
CA GLN A 94 5.08 -10.53 10.95
C GLN A 94 5.24 -11.86 11.70
N LYS A 95 4.43 -12.87 11.34
CA LYS A 95 4.34 -14.16 12.04
C LYS A 95 5.09 -15.30 11.34
N GLY A 96 5.42 -15.12 10.07
CA GLY A 96 6.11 -16.11 9.26
C GLY A 96 5.19 -17.12 8.57
N PHE A 97 5.78 -17.97 7.73
CA PHE A 97 5.02 -18.85 6.82
C PHE A 97 4.28 -19.98 7.54
N TYR A 98 4.85 -20.58 8.58
CA TYR A 98 4.22 -21.72 9.26
C TYR A 98 2.95 -21.31 10.02
N GLU A 99 2.99 -20.18 10.74
CA GLU A 99 1.80 -19.63 11.41
C GLU A 99 0.75 -19.19 10.38
N PHE A 100 1.15 -18.56 9.28
CA PHE A 100 0.25 -18.20 8.19
C PHE A 100 -0.45 -19.42 7.58
N TRP A 101 0.29 -20.50 7.32
CA TRP A 101 -0.24 -21.71 6.71
C TRP A 101 -1.30 -22.39 7.59
N ASN A 102 -1.19 -22.27 8.91
CA ASN A 102 -2.13 -22.83 9.88
C ASN A 102 -3.04 -21.77 10.54
N TRP A 103 -3.17 -20.59 9.93
CA TRP A 103 -3.90 -19.49 10.53
C TRP A 103 -5.42 -19.71 10.52
N PHE A 104 -6.01 -19.66 11.71
CA PHE A 104 -7.45 -19.54 11.94
C PHE A 104 -7.78 -18.09 12.35
N ASP A 105 -8.62 -17.43 11.58
CA ASP A 105 -9.05 -16.06 11.82
C ASP A 105 -10.42 -16.04 12.48
N SER A 106 -10.45 -15.62 13.75
CA SER A 106 -11.67 -15.45 14.53
C SER A 106 -12.32 -14.09 14.33
N GLU A 107 -11.65 -13.13 13.69
CA GLU A 107 -12.17 -11.77 13.48
C GLU A 107 -13.11 -11.67 12.28
N SER A 108 -13.12 -12.69 11.39
CA SER A 108 -14.00 -12.73 10.22
C SER A 108 -14.96 -13.91 10.32
N TRP A 109 -16.19 -13.73 9.81
CA TRP A 109 -17.27 -14.72 9.87
C TRP A 109 -17.67 -15.12 11.29
N TYR A 110 -17.84 -14.16 12.21
CA TYR A 110 -18.39 -14.49 13.53
C TYR A 110 -19.83 -15.03 13.38
N PRO A 111 -20.19 -16.14 14.06
CA PRO A 111 -19.45 -16.90 15.08
C PRO A 111 -18.61 -18.09 14.57
N LEU A 112 -18.56 -18.34 13.27
CA LEU A 112 -17.91 -19.51 12.65
C LEU A 112 -16.37 -19.43 12.64
N GLY A 113 -15.82 -18.25 12.34
CA GLY A 113 -14.41 -18.06 12.02
C GLY A 113 -14.03 -18.57 10.62
N ARG A 114 -12.83 -18.23 10.14
CA ARG A 114 -12.32 -18.63 8.82
C ARG A 114 -10.92 -19.26 8.92
N ILE A 115 -10.74 -20.44 8.35
CA ILE A 115 -9.41 -21.07 8.20
C ILE A 115 -8.72 -20.46 6.97
N ILE A 116 -7.87 -19.47 7.19
CA ILE A 116 -7.29 -18.69 6.10
C ILE A 116 -6.31 -19.51 5.27
N GLY A 117 -5.38 -20.24 5.90
CA GLY A 117 -4.36 -21.01 5.17
C GLY A 117 -4.90 -22.15 4.30
N GLY A 118 -6.17 -22.56 4.49
CA GLY A 118 -6.86 -23.55 3.65
C GLY A 118 -7.87 -22.96 2.65
N THR A 119 -8.23 -21.68 2.81
CA THR A 119 -9.32 -21.04 2.02
C THR A 119 -8.83 -19.92 1.10
N LEU A 120 -7.52 -19.84 0.83
CA LEU A 120 -6.92 -18.85 -0.07
C LEU A 120 -5.84 -19.44 -0.98
N TYR A 121 -5.52 -18.69 -2.04
CA TYR A 121 -4.38 -18.92 -2.92
C TYR A 121 -3.15 -18.14 -2.41
N PRO A 122 -2.08 -18.81 -1.93
CA PRO A 122 -0.99 -18.15 -1.21
C PRO A 122 0.02 -17.41 -2.11
N GLY A 123 -0.10 -17.55 -3.43
CA GLY A 123 0.91 -17.12 -4.40
C GLY A 123 1.18 -15.62 -4.37
N LEU A 124 0.14 -14.79 -4.30
CA LEU A 124 0.28 -13.33 -4.25
C LEU A 124 0.99 -12.86 -2.97
N MET A 125 0.59 -13.40 -1.82
CA MET A 125 1.12 -13.03 -0.51
C MET A 125 2.58 -13.46 -0.37
N VAL A 126 2.90 -14.69 -0.76
CA VAL A 126 4.28 -15.22 -0.73
C VAL A 126 5.18 -14.42 -1.67
N THR A 127 4.69 -14.06 -2.85
CA THR A 127 5.43 -13.24 -3.81
C THR A 127 5.77 -11.86 -3.25
N ALA A 128 4.80 -11.16 -2.68
CA ALA A 128 5.02 -9.85 -2.06
C ALA A 128 5.93 -9.95 -0.81
N ALA A 129 5.78 -11.00 0.01
CA ALA A 129 6.65 -11.24 1.16
C ALA A 129 8.10 -11.52 0.73
N MET A 130 8.31 -12.30 -0.34
CA MET A 130 9.64 -12.53 -0.90
C MET A 130 10.26 -11.24 -1.45
N MET A 131 9.48 -10.40 -2.13
CA MET A 131 9.95 -9.07 -2.57
C MET A 131 10.35 -8.20 -1.37
N TYR A 132 9.53 -8.18 -0.32
CA TYR A 132 9.80 -7.44 0.91
C TYR A 132 11.07 -7.93 1.63
N TRP A 133 11.22 -9.25 1.82
CA TRP A 133 12.42 -9.83 2.43
C TRP A 133 13.66 -9.62 1.57
N GLY A 134 13.55 -9.69 0.24
CA GLY A 134 14.63 -9.38 -0.70
C GLY A 134 15.09 -7.92 -0.58
N LEU A 135 14.16 -6.96 -0.54
CA LEU A 135 14.50 -5.54 -0.36
C LEU A 135 15.15 -5.28 1.01
N ARG A 136 14.66 -5.95 2.06
CA ARG A 136 15.23 -5.84 3.41
C ARG A 136 16.61 -6.50 3.52
N PHE A 137 16.83 -7.60 2.79
CA PHE A 137 18.16 -8.21 2.64
C PHE A 137 19.15 -7.25 1.97
N LEU A 138 18.69 -6.47 0.99
CA LEU A 138 19.43 -5.37 0.36
C LEU A 138 19.52 -4.09 1.22
N ARG A 139 19.01 -4.12 2.47
CA ARG A 139 18.95 -3.00 3.43
C ARG A 139 18.13 -1.79 3.01
N PHE A 140 17.21 -1.94 2.06
CA PHE A 140 16.20 -0.90 1.82
C PHE A 140 15.09 -0.99 2.86
N ALA A 141 14.90 0.08 3.63
CA ALA A 141 13.83 0.20 4.63
C ALA A 141 12.51 0.63 3.96
N VAL A 142 11.81 -0.32 3.33
CA VAL A 142 10.52 -0.09 2.67
C VAL A 142 9.39 -0.66 3.53
N HIS A 143 8.27 0.06 3.65
CA HIS A 143 7.08 -0.45 4.34
C HIS A 143 6.34 -1.47 3.47
N ILE A 144 5.77 -2.53 4.06
CA ILE A 144 5.10 -3.61 3.31
C ILE A 144 3.95 -3.11 2.42
N ARG A 145 3.22 -2.09 2.87
CA ARG A 145 2.17 -1.42 2.07
C ARG A 145 2.68 -0.95 0.70
N GLU A 146 3.86 -0.33 0.65
CA GLU A 146 4.40 0.19 -0.62
C GLU A 146 4.79 -0.96 -1.56
N VAL A 147 5.26 -2.09 -1.01
CA VAL A 147 5.52 -3.31 -1.79
C VAL A 147 4.22 -3.85 -2.38
N CYS A 148 3.16 -3.97 -1.58
CA CYS A 148 1.84 -4.41 -2.04
C CYS A 148 1.29 -3.49 -3.16
N VAL A 149 1.33 -2.17 -2.96
CA VAL A 149 0.84 -1.17 -3.93
C VAL A 149 1.58 -1.25 -5.28
N LEU A 150 2.90 -1.50 -5.26
CA LEU A 150 3.75 -1.53 -6.46
C LEU A 150 3.94 -2.93 -7.07
N THR A 151 3.36 -3.98 -6.47
CA THR A 151 3.48 -5.35 -6.97
C THR A 151 2.83 -5.50 -8.36
N ALA A 152 1.62 -4.97 -8.56
CA ALA A 152 0.91 -5.09 -9.84
C ALA A 152 1.64 -4.39 -11.00
N PRO A 153 2.10 -3.12 -10.89
CA PRO A 153 2.93 -2.48 -11.92
C PRO A 153 4.22 -3.25 -12.23
N PHE A 154 4.89 -3.79 -11.20
CA PHE A 154 6.11 -4.58 -11.38
C PHE A 154 5.86 -5.85 -12.20
N PHE A 155 4.82 -6.61 -11.88
CA PHE A 155 4.46 -7.80 -12.64
C PHE A 155 3.94 -7.46 -14.04
N ALA A 156 3.19 -6.37 -14.21
CA ALA A 156 2.75 -5.93 -15.52
C ALA A 156 3.91 -5.57 -16.46
N SER A 157 4.96 -4.91 -15.95
CA SER A 157 6.18 -4.68 -16.73
C SER A 157 6.88 -5.99 -17.10
N ASN A 158 6.92 -6.98 -16.20
CA ASN A 158 7.44 -8.32 -16.52
C ASN A 158 6.57 -9.07 -17.55
N THR A 159 5.25 -8.88 -17.54
CA THR A 159 4.32 -9.42 -18.54
C THR A 159 4.69 -8.95 -19.96
N THR A 160 5.15 -7.70 -20.13
CA THR A 160 5.60 -7.21 -21.45
C THR A 160 6.81 -7.98 -21.99
N LEU A 161 7.74 -8.38 -21.12
CA LEU A 161 8.92 -9.17 -21.50
C LEU A 161 8.52 -10.59 -21.90
N VAL A 162 7.62 -11.22 -21.14
CA VAL A 162 7.09 -12.54 -21.47
C VAL A 162 6.31 -12.50 -22.78
N ALA A 163 5.49 -11.48 -23.00
CA ALA A 163 4.76 -11.28 -24.25
C ALA A 163 5.71 -11.11 -25.46
N TYR A 164 6.84 -10.42 -25.29
CA TYR A 164 7.89 -10.33 -26.32
C TYR A 164 8.43 -11.72 -26.68
N PHE A 165 8.85 -12.51 -25.68
CA PHE A 165 9.39 -13.84 -25.92
C PHE A 165 8.34 -14.77 -26.53
N PHE A 166 7.09 -14.66 -26.11
CA PHE A 166 6.01 -15.47 -26.64
C PHE A 166 5.68 -15.11 -28.10
N GLY A 167 5.51 -13.82 -28.41
CA GLY A 167 5.30 -13.35 -29.79
C GLY A 167 6.46 -13.70 -30.73
N LYS A 168 7.70 -13.71 -30.21
CA LYS A 168 8.89 -14.14 -30.96
C LYS A 168 8.85 -15.63 -31.32
N GLU A 169 8.38 -16.50 -30.43
CA GLU A 169 8.26 -17.94 -30.71
C GLU A 169 7.12 -18.27 -31.68
N ILE A 170 6.04 -17.47 -31.68
CA ILE A 170 4.88 -17.71 -32.57
C ILE A 170 5.18 -17.28 -34.00
N TRP A 171 5.81 -16.11 -34.20
CA TRP A 171 5.95 -15.51 -35.54
C TRP A 171 7.36 -15.01 -35.87
N ASP A 172 7.71 -13.80 -35.45
CA ASP A 172 9.03 -13.21 -35.64
C ASP A 172 9.37 -12.17 -34.54
N THR A 173 10.62 -11.72 -34.52
CA THR A 173 11.08 -10.73 -33.53
C THR A 173 10.36 -9.38 -33.65
N GLY A 174 9.88 -9.04 -34.85
CA GLY A 174 9.08 -7.83 -35.08
C GLY A 174 7.73 -7.92 -34.39
N ALA A 175 7.00 -9.02 -34.59
CA ALA A 175 5.73 -9.29 -33.92
C ALA A 175 5.89 -9.32 -32.39
N GLY A 176 6.98 -9.89 -31.87
CA GLY A 176 7.29 -9.85 -30.44
C GLY A 176 7.44 -8.43 -29.89
N LEU A 177 8.14 -7.53 -30.58
CA LEU A 177 8.29 -6.13 -30.13
C LEU A 177 6.95 -5.40 -30.14
N VAL A 178 6.15 -5.58 -31.20
CA VAL A 178 4.82 -4.95 -31.28
C VAL A 178 3.91 -5.48 -30.18
N ALA A 179 3.91 -6.80 -29.92
CA ALA A 179 3.11 -7.40 -28.85
C ALA A 179 3.46 -6.81 -27.47
N ALA A 180 4.75 -6.61 -27.19
CA ALA A 180 5.21 -6.00 -25.94
C ALA A 180 4.74 -4.55 -25.78
N VAL A 181 4.75 -3.76 -26.86
CA VAL A 181 4.25 -2.38 -26.85
C VAL A 181 2.74 -2.35 -26.62
N LEU A 182 1.98 -3.19 -27.34
CA LEU A 182 0.51 -3.19 -27.24
C LEU A 182 0.03 -3.62 -25.85
N ILE A 183 0.60 -4.68 -25.27
CA ILE A 183 0.20 -5.14 -23.94
C ILE A 183 0.62 -4.17 -22.82
N ALA A 184 1.69 -3.40 -23.01
CA ALA A 184 2.15 -2.41 -22.03
C ALA A 184 1.11 -1.33 -21.74
N ILE A 185 0.36 -0.91 -22.77
CA ILE A 185 -0.59 0.22 -22.70
C ILE A 185 -2.05 -0.20 -22.80
N CYS A 186 -2.37 -1.48 -23.01
CA CYS A 186 -3.75 -1.91 -23.24
C CYS A 186 -4.66 -1.69 -22.01
N PRO A 187 -5.77 -0.93 -22.13
CA PRO A 187 -6.67 -0.62 -21.03
C PRO A 187 -7.29 -1.86 -20.37
N GLY A 188 -7.65 -2.88 -21.16
CA GLY A 188 -8.22 -4.12 -20.64
C GLY A 188 -7.32 -4.86 -19.65
N TYR A 189 -5.99 -4.71 -19.75
CA TYR A 189 -5.06 -5.24 -18.74
C TYR A 189 -4.76 -4.22 -17.63
N ILE A 190 -4.73 -2.92 -17.96
CA ILE A 190 -4.45 -1.86 -16.99
C ILE A 190 -5.55 -1.79 -15.92
N SER A 191 -6.82 -2.01 -16.27
CA SER A 191 -7.97 -1.93 -15.36
C SER A 191 -7.79 -2.70 -14.04
N ARG A 192 -7.10 -3.86 -14.07
CA ARG A 192 -6.80 -4.70 -12.89
C ARG A 192 -5.30 -4.78 -12.55
N SER A 193 -4.49 -3.88 -13.11
CA SER A 193 -3.05 -3.81 -12.82
C SER A 193 -2.55 -2.40 -12.48
N VAL A 194 -3.46 -1.48 -12.15
CA VAL A 194 -3.12 -0.13 -11.66
C VAL A 194 -2.40 -0.23 -10.31
N ALA A 195 -1.47 0.70 -10.05
CA ALA A 195 -0.83 0.80 -8.74
C ALA A 195 -1.88 1.00 -7.64
N GLY A 196 -1.77 0.22 -6.56
CA GLY A 196 -2.75 0.17 -5.46
C GLY A 196 -3.79 -0.95 -5.58
N SER A 197 -4.00 -1.53 -6.78
CA SER A 197 -4.82 -2.74 -6.96
C SER A 197 -3.98 -3.97 -6.64
N TYR A 198 -3.94 -4.36 -5.35
CA TYR A 198 -3.22 -5.55 -4.86
C TYR A 198 -4.10 -6.80 -4.92
N ASP A 199 -4.51 -7.16 -6.14
CA ASP A 199 -5.31 -8.34 -6.41
C ASP A 199 -4.51 -9.45 -7.12
N ASN A 200 -5.05 -10.67 -7.11
CA ASN A 200 -4.40 -11.87 -7.60
C ASN A 200 -4.13 -11.80 -9.12
N GLU A 201 -5.04 -11.15 -9.85
CA GLU A 201 -5.03 -10.92 -11.29
C GLU A 201 -3.73 -10.25 -11.77
N GLY A 202 -3.17 -9.33 -10.96
CA GLY A 202 -1.95 -8.60 -11.29
C GLY A 202 -0.74 -9.52 -11.53
N VAL A 203 -0.65 -10.62 -10.76
CA VAL A 203 0.40 -11.64 -10.89
C VAL A 203 -0.04 -12.79 -11.79
N ALA A 204 -1.34 -13.09 -11.84
CA ALA A 204 -1.91 -14.21 -12.58
C ALA A 204 -1.66 -14.10 -14.10
N ILE A 205 -1.83 -12.92 -14.69
CA ILE A 205 -1.64 -12.74 -16.15
C ILE A 205 -0.18 -12.96 -16.57
N PHE A 206 0.77 -12.56 -15.72
CA PHE A 206 2.18 -12.88 -15.91
C PHE A 206 2.40 -14.40 -15.87
N ALA A 207 1.87 -15.08 -14.85
CA ALA A 207 2.01 -16.53 -14.70
C ALA A 207 1.35 -17.32 -15.85
N LEU A 208 0.20 -16.87 -16.32
CA LEU A 208 -0.54 -17.45 -17.44
C LEU A 208 0.26 -17.36 -18.74
N LEU A 209 0.75 -16.18 -19.10
CA LEU A 209 1.59 -16.01 -20.30
C LEU A 209 2.91 -16.76 -20.18
N LEU A 210 3.53 -16.80 -18.99
CA LEU A 210 4.76 -17.54 -18.77
C LEU A 210 4.54 -19.04 -18.99
N THR A 211 3.44 -19.58 -18.48
CA THR A 211 3.08 -21.00 -18.65
C THR A 211 2.85 -21.34 -20.12
N PHE A 212 2.09 -20.51 -20.85
CA PHE A 212 1.86 -20.70 -22.29
C PHE A 212 3.13 -20.58 -23.12
N TYR A 213 3.97 -19.59 -22.83
CA TYR A 213 5.27 -19.44 -23.47
C TYR A 213 6.15 -20.68 -23.28
N LEU A 214 6.31 -21.13 -22.04
CA LEU A 214 7.13 -22.30 -21.71
C LEU A 214 6.57 -23.57 -22.34
N PHE A 215 5.25 -23.74 -22.38
CA PHE A 215 4.59 -24.87 -23.01
C PHE A 215 4.81 -24.90 -24.52
N VAL A 216 4.54 -23.80 -25.23
CA VAL A 216 4.77 -23.72 -26.69
C VAL A 216 6.25 -23.93 -27.02
N LYS A 217 7.16 -23.40 -26.20
CA LYS A 217 8.59 -23.66 -26.35
C LYS A 217 8.95 -25.13 -26.13
N ALA A 218 8.31 -25.81 -25.18
CA ALA A 218 8.46 -27.25 -24.97
C ALA A 218 7.98 -28.05 -26.18
N VAL A 219 6.85 -27.69 -26.79
CA VAL A 219 6.32 -28.34 -28.00
C VAL A 219 7.26 -28.13 -29.19
N ASN A 220 7.73 -26.89 -29.41
CA ASN A 220 8.63 -26.58 -30.53
C ASN A 220 10.00 -27.30 -30.41
N THR A 221 10.57 -27.37 -29.21
CA THR A 221 11.89 -27.96 -28.97
C THR A 221 11.87 -29.47 -28.69
N GLY A 222 10.79 -29.99 -28.10
CA GLY A 222 10.70 -31.37 -27.62
C GLY A 222 11.56 -31.68 -26.40
N SER A 223 12.06 -30.69 -25.68
CA SER A 223 12.94 -30.90 -24.51
C SER A 223 12.16 -31.06 -23.22
N LEU A 224 12.51 -32.09 -22.44
CA LEU A 224 11.97 -32.34 -21.11
C LEU A 224 12.19 -31.15 -20.16
N ALA A 225 13.32 -30.43 -20.28
CA ALA A 225 13.62 -29.30 -19.41
C ALA A 225 12.60 -28.16 -19.55
N TRP A 226 12.13 -27.88 -20.77
CA TRP A 226 11.08 -26.88 -20.99
C TRP A 226 9.70 -27.39 -20.55
N GLY A 227 9.45 -28.71 -20.65
CA GLY A 227 8.25 -29.34 -20.08
C GLY A 227 8.18 -29.21 -18.54
N LEU A 228 9.31 -29.47 -17.85
CA LEU A 228 9.43 -29.26 -16.40
C LEU A 228 9.26 -27.79 -16.02
N ALA A 229 9.87 -26.87 -16.76
CA ALA A 229 9.70 -25.44 -16.53
C ALA A 229 8.24 -25.00 -16.70
N SER A 230 7.53 -25.55 -17.70
CA SER A 230 6.10 -25.31 -17.90
C SER A 230 5.26 -25.82 -16.72
N ALA A 231 5.57 -27.01 -16.17
CA ALA A 231 4.90 -27.53 -14.98
C ALA A 231 5.10 -26.64 -13.74
N PHE A 232 6.31 -26.10 -13.52
CA PHE A 232 6.55 -25.13 -12.44
C PHE A 232 5.85 -23.80 -12.68
N GLY A 233 5.77 -23.32 -13.93
CA GLY A 233 4.95 -22.17 -14.30
C GLY A 233 3.48 -22.38 -13.97
N TYR A 234 2.96 -23.56 -14.30
CA TYR A 234 1.60 -23.97 -13.97
C TYR A 234 1.37 -24.05 -12.45
N PHE A 235 2.31 -24.63 -11.69
CA PHE A 235 2.22 -24.65 -10.22
C PHE A 235 2.16 -23.24 -9.62
N TYR A 236 3.00 -22.32 -10.12
CA TYR A 236 2.96 -20.92 -9.70
C TYR A 236 1.60 -20.29 -10.01
N MET A 237 1.04 -20.55 -11.20
CA MET A 237 -0.30 -20.11 -11.56
C MET A 237 -1.38 -20.66 -10.61
N VAL A 238 -1.37 -21.96 -10.33
CA VAL A 238 -2.32 -22.62 -9.40
C VAL A 238 -2.23 -22.00 -8.01
N SER A 239 -1.01 -21.64 -7.57
CA SER A 239 -0.82 -20.99 -6.29
C SER A 239 -1.31 -19.54 -6.25
N ALA A 240 -1.40 -18.86 -7.41
CA ALA A 240 -1.71 -17.43 -7.50
C ALA A 240 -3.18 -17.14 -7.79
N TRP A 241 -3.83 -17.90 -8.68
CA TRP A 241 -5.19 -17.56 -9.13
C TRP A 241 -6.02 -18.78 -9.54
N GLY A 242 -7.32 -18.73 -9.27
CA GLY A 242 -8.29 -19.79 -9.59
C GLY A 242 -8.48 -20.06 -11.10
N GLY A 243 -8.06 -19.15 -11.98
CA GLY A 243 -8.11 -19.37 -13.43
C GLY A 243 -7.08 -20.37 -13.96
N TYR A 244 -6.37 -21.10 -13.11
CA TYR A 244 -5.59 -22.28 -13.53
C TYR A 244 -6.45 -23.35 -14.23
N VAL A 245 -7.76 -23.39 -13.93
CA VAL A 245 -8.77 -24.23 -14.61
C VAL A 245 -8.85 -23.90 -16.11
N PHE A 246 -8.63 -22.63 -16.49
CA PHE A 246 -8.59 -22.23 -17.90
C PHE A 246 -7.38 -22.84 -18.61
N ILE A 247 -6.19 -22.82 -18.00
CA ILE A 247 -4.96 -23.36 -18.58
C ILE A 247 -5.07 -24.88 -18.79
N ILE A 248 -5.53 -25.58 -17.76
CA ILE A 248 -5.60 -27.04 -17.80
C ILE A 248 -6.69 -27.57 -18.73
N ASN A 249 -7.65 -26.74 -19.15
CA ASN A 249 -8.63 -27.10 -20.18
C ASN A 249 -8.20 -26.66 -21.59
N LEU A 250 -7.51 -25.52 -21.71
CA LEU A 250 -7.04 -25.03 -23.01
C LEU A 250 -5.89 -25.87 -23.59
N ILE A 251 -4.93 -26.32 -22.76
CA ILE A 251 -3.81 -27.13 -23.23
C ILE A 251 -4.27 -28.48 -23.80
N PRO A 252 -5.13 -29.27 -23.12
CA PRO A 252 -5.69 -30.49 -23.70
C PRO A 252 -6.54 -30.23 -24.94
N LEU A 253 -7.31 -29.15 -24.97
CA LEU A 253 -8.08 -28.77 -26.16
C LEU A 253 -7.15 -28.52 -27.37
N TYR A 254 -6.01 -27.86 -27.15
CA TYR A 254 -4.96 -27.70 -28.16
C TYR A 254 -4.34 -29.04 -28.60
N VAL A 255 -4.01 -29.92 -27.65
CA VAL A 255 -3.47 -31.25 -27.95
C VAL A 255 -4.48 -32.06 -28.77
N MET A 256 -5.76 -32.01 -28.40
CA MET A 256 -6.84 -32.66 -29.14
C MET A 256 -6.94 -32.11 -30.58
N ALA A 257 -6.86 -30.80 -30.77
CA ALA A 257 -6.84 -30.19 -32.10
C ALA A 257 -5.64 -30.66 -32.94
N LEU A 258 -4.45 -30.83 -32.33
CA LEU A 258 -3.29 -31.40 -33.01
C LEU A 258 -3.48 -32.88 -33.39
N LEU A 259 -4.13 -33.67 -32.52
CA LEU A 259 -4.46 -35.06 -32.82
C LEU A 259 -5.45 -35.16 -34.00
N ILE A 260 -6.51 -34.34 -34.00
CA ILE A 260 -7.54 -34.33 -35.06
C ILE A 260 -6.95 -33.87 -36.40
N THR A 261 -6.05 -32.87 -36.38
CA THR A 261 -5.35 -32.40 -37.60
C THR A 261 -4.26 -33.37 -38.09
N GLY A 262 -4.06 -34.51 -37.42
CA GLY A 262 -3.07 -35.52 -37.79
C GLY A 262 -1.62 -35.11 -37.50
N ARG A 263 -1.40 -34.04 -36.71
CA ARG A 263 -0.07 -33.50 -36.37
C ARG A 263 0.47 -34.07 -35.07
N TYR A 264 0.38 -35.38 -34.89
CA TYR A 264 0.97 -36.05 -33.74
C TYR A 264 2.51 -36.08 -33.85
N SER A 265 3.20 -35.81 -32.75
CA SER A 265 4.66 -35.87 -32.66
C SER A 265 5.12 -36.32 -31.27
N MET A 266 6.25 -37.01 -31.20
CA MET A 266 6.92 -37.34 -29.93
C MET A 266 7.26 -36.10 -29.09
N ARG A 267 7.50 -34.95 -29.74
CA ARG A 267 7.73 -33.67 -29.04
C ARG A 267 6.51 -33.23 -28.23
N LEU A 268 5.32 -33.37 -28.82
CA LEU A 268 4.05 -33.07 -28.18
C LEU A 268 3.78 -34.03 -27.01
N TYR A 269 4.04 -35.32 -27.22
CA TYR A 269 3.90 -36.35 -26.20
C TYR A 269 4.77 -36.07 -24.97
N VAL A 270 6.07 -35.78 -25.16
CA VAL A 270 6.99 -35.44 -24.05
C VAL A 270 6.57 -34.16 -23.34
N ALA A 271 6.21 -33.11 -24.09
CA ALA A 271 5.82 -31.83 -23.51
C ALA A 271 4.54 -31.93 -22.66
N TYR A 272 3.48 -32.55 -23.22
CA TYR A 272 2.18 -32.63 -22.55
C TYR A 272 2.20 -33.58 -21.35
N ASN A 273 2.75 -34.79 -21.48
CA ASN A 273 2.78 -35.75 -20.36
C ASN A 273 3.63 -35.25 -19.19
N CYS A 274 4.77 -34.63 -19.47
CA CYS A 274 5.61 -34.04 -18.44
C CYS A 274 4.88 -32.90 -17.71
N MET A 275 4.20 -32.03 -18.45
CA MET A 275 3.44 -30.92 -17.87
C MET A 275 2.24 -31.41 -17.05
N TYR A 276 1.49 -32.39 -17.55
CA TYR A 276 0.31 -32.94 -16.88
C TYR A 276 0.66 -33.68 -15.59
N VAL A 277 1.58 -34.66 -15.63
CA VAL A 277 1.90 -35.49 -14.46
C VAL A 277 2.52 -34.65 -13.35
N LEU A 278 3.53 -33.84 -13.66
CA LEU A 278 4.17 -33.01 -12.66
C LEU A 278 3.26 -31.85 -12.23
N GLY A 279 2.53 -31.24 -13.16
CA GLY A 279 1.58 -30.16 -12.88
C GLY A 279 0.48 -30.60 -11.93
N MET A 280 -0.10 -31.79 -12.13
CA MET A 280 -1.08 -32.40 -11.23
C MET A 280 -0.50 -32.59 -9.83
N LEU A 281 0.65 -33.26 -9.71
CA LEU A 281 1.26 -33.57 -8.41
C LEU A 281 1.61 -32.32 -7.60
N LEU A 282 2.06 -31.26 -8.29
CA LEU A 282 2.35 -29.97 -7.67
C LEU A 282 1.07 -29.21 -7.31
N ALA A 283 0.05 -29.21 -8.17
CA ALA A 283 -1.23 -28.55 -7.90
C ALA A 283 -1.92 -29.10 -6.65
N MET A 284 -1.84 -30.41 -6.43
CA MET A 284 -2.38 -31.08 -5.23
C MET A 284 -1.76 -30.61 -3.90
N GLN A 285 -0.55 -30.03 -3.93
CA GLN A 285 0.11 -29.54 -2.71
C GLN A 285 -0.55 -28.29 -2.13
N ILE A 286 -1.32 -27.56 -2.93
CA ILE A 286 -2.04 -26.37 -2.47
C ILE A 286 -3.30 -26.82 -1.73
N ARG A 287 -3.39 -26.54 -0.42
CA ARG A 287 -4.50 -26.98 0.45
C ARG A 287 -5.89 -26.59 -0.07
N PHE A 288 -6.01 -25.41 -0.70
CA PHE A 288 -7.26 -24.96 -1.30
C PHE A 288 -7.74 -25.87 -2.43
N VAL A 289 -6.81 -26.38 -3.25
CA VAL A 289 -7.10 -27.27 -4.38
C VAL A 289 -7.25 -28.70 -3.88
N GLY A 290 -6.33 -29.17 -3.03
CA GLY A 290 -6.34 -30.52 -2.48
C GLY A 290 -6.54 -31.60 -3.55
N PHE A 291 -7.58 -32.42 -3.38
CA PHE A 291 -7.93 -33.50 -4.32
C PHE A 291 -8.91 -33.09 -5.43
N GLN A 292 -9.31 -31.80 -5.50
CA GLN A 292 -10.20 -31.32 -6.55
C GLN A 292 -9.63 -31.60 -7.94
N HIS A 293 -8.30 -31.59 -8.10
CA HIS A 293 -7.66 -31.87 -9.39
C HIS A 293 -7.98 -33.25 -9.98
N VAL A 294 -8.36 -34.23 -9.15
CA VAL A 294 -8.73 -35.59 -9.57
C VAL A 294 -10.23 -35.83 -9.47
N GLN A 295 -10.90 -35.22 -8.50
CA GLN A 295 -12.31 -35.47 -8.23
C GLN A 295 -13.24 -34.54 -9.02
N SER A 296 -12.78 -33.34 -9.41
CA SER A 296 -13.64 -32.37 -10.08
C SER A 296 -13.86 -32.70 -11.56
N GLY A 297 -15.11 -32.60 -12.00
CA GLY A 297 -15.49 -32.66 -13.42
C GLY A 297 -14.73 -31.67 -14.31
N GLU A 298 -14.25 -30.55 -13.75
CA GLU A 298 -13.54 -29.48 -14.46
C GLU A 298 -12.16 -29.89 -14.99
N HIS A 299 -11.55 -30.94 -14.43
CA HIS A 299 -10.22 -31.43 -14.81
C HIS A 299 -10.25 -32.72 -15.64
N MET A 300 -11.43 -33.29 -15.86
CA MET A 300 -11.60 -34.56 -16.55
C MET A 300 -11.15 -34.51 -18.01
N ALA A 301 -11.27 -33.35 -18.67
CA ALA A 301 -10.78 -33.17 -20.04
C ALA A 301 -9.25 -33.40 -20.14
N ALA A 302 -8.48 -32.92 -19.17
CA ALA A 302 -7.03 -33.13 -19.13
C ALA A 302 -6.67 -34.60 -18.88
N MET A 303 -7.39 -35.27 -17.97
CA MET A 303 -7.20 -36.69 -17.71
C MET A 303 -7.55 -37.56 -18.93
N GLY A 304 -8.66 -37.23 -19.61
CA GLY A 304 -9.07 -37.94 -20.83
C GLY A 304 -8.06 -37.82 -21.96
N VAL A 305 -7.55 -36.61 -22.22
CA VAL A 305 -6.51 -36.39 -23.25
C VAL A 305 -5.19 -37.04 -22.87
N PHE A 306 -4.83 -37.09 -21.58
CA PHE A 306 -3.66 -37.82 -21.11
C PHE A 306 -3.74 -39.31 -21.47
N PHE A 307 -4.85 -39.99 -21.15
CA PHE A 307 -5.02 -41.40 -21.53
C PHE A 307 -5.07 -41.60 -23.04
N LEU A 308 -5.73 -40.69 -23.76
CA LEU A 308 -5.77 -40.73 -25.22
C LEU A 308 -4.36 -40.66 -25.82
N MET A 309 -3.48 -39.80 -25.28
CA MET A 309 -2.09 -39.69 -25.72
C MET A 309 -1.28 -40.98 -25.47
N GLN A 310 -1.56 -41.73 -24.39
CA GLN A 310 -0.95 -43.04 -24.14
C GLN A 310 -1.40 -44.08 -25.19
N VAL A 311 -2.68 -44.08 -25.54
CA VAL A 311 -3.23 -44.94 -26.59
C VAL A 311 -2.58 -44.61 -27.93
N PHE A 312 -2.48 -43.33 -28.31
CA PHE A 312 -1.83 -42.92 -29.56
C PHE A 312 -0.34 -43.31 -29.60
N TYR A 313 0.38 -43.19 -28.50
CA TYR A 313 1.77 -43.64 -28.42
C TYR A 313 1.90 -45.16 -28.61
N PHE A 314 1.03 -45.93 -27.96
CA PHE A 314 0.98 -47.39 -28.15
C PHE A 314 0.65 -47.77 -29.59
N LEU A 315 -0.30 -47.07 -30.23
CA LEU A 315 -0.66 -47.31 -31.62
C LEU A 315 0.46 -46.96 -32.60
N ASP A 316 1.19 -45.86 -32.35
CA ASP A 316 2.37 -45.49 -33.14
C ASP A 316 3.50 -46.51 -33.00
N TRP A 317 3.69 -47.08 -31.80
CA TRP A 317 4.62 -48.18 -31.58
C TRP A 317 4.20 -49.46 -32.31
N VAL A 318 2.92 -49.84 -32.22
CA VAL A 318 2.36 -51.01 -32.92
C VAL A 318 2.42 -50.85 -34.45
N LYS A 319 2.24 -49.62 -34.96
CA LYS A 319 2.42 -49.28 -36.38
C LYS A 319 3.81 -49.64 -36.89
N HIS A 320 4.84 -49.49 -36.06
CA HIS A 320 6.21 -49.84 -36.42
C HIS A 320 6.47 -51.35 -36.40
N LEU A 321 5.66 -52.14 -35.67
CA LEU A 321 5.78 -53.60 -35.63
C LEU A 321 4.97 -54.30 -36.74
N LEU A 322 3.88 -53.71 -37.22
CA LEU A 322 2.99 -54.31 -38.23
C LEU A 322 3.31 -53.81 -39.65
N ASN A 323 3.68 -54.72 -40.54
CA ASN A 323 3.96 -54.40 -41.96
C ASN A 323 2.70 -54.25 -42.84
N ASP A 324 1.51 -54.62 -42.35
CA ASP A 324 0.29 -54.66 -43.16
C ASP A 324 -0.68 -53.49 -42.85
N LYS A 325 -0.94 -52.65 -43.86
CA LYS A 325 -1.73 -51.42 -43.73
C LYS A 325 -3.21 -51.68 -43.41
N LYS A 326 -3.81 -52.74 -43.94
CA LYS A 326 -5.25 -53.04 -43.72
C LYS A 326 -5.51 -53.52 -42.30
N LEU A 327 -4.60 -54.34 -41.77
CA LEU A 327 -4.65 -54.84 -40.40
C LEU A 327 -4.43 -53.69 -39.40
N PHE A 328 -3.54 -52.75 -39.72
CA PHE A 328 -3.31 -51.56 -38.92
C PHE A 328 -4.53 -50.61 -38.88
N GLU A 329 -5.19 -50.33 -40.01
CA GLU A 329 -6.39 -49.47 -40.03
C GLU A 329 -7.56 -50.09 -39.24
N ALA A 330 -7.77 -51.40 -39.36
CA ALA A 330 -8.78 -52.11 -38.57
C ALA A 330 -8.46 -52.06 -37.07
N LEU A 331 -7.21 -52.33 -36.70
CA LEU A 331 -6.75 -52.30 -35.31
C LEU A 331 -6.85 -50.90 -34.69
N LEU A 332 -6.48 -49.86 -35.45
CA LEU A 332 -6.61 -48.46 -35.04
C LEU A 332 -8.06 -48.06 -34.80
N ARG A 333 -8.97 -48.47 -35.67
CA ARG A 333 -10.41 -48.16 -35.50
C ARG A 333 -10.97 -48.86 -34.26
N ILE A 334 -10.62 -50.13 -34.05
CA ILE A 334 -11.06 -50.93 -32.89
C ILE A 334 -10.48 -50.38 -31.58
N SER A 335 -9.18 -50.07 -31.54
CA SER A 335 -8.52 -49.57 -30.33
C SER A 335 -9.06 -48.20 -29.91
N VAL A 336 -9.30 -47.30 -30.87
CA VAL A 336 -9.85 -45.97 -30.59
C VAL A 336 -11.31 -46.08 -30.13
N THR A 337 -12.13 -46.89 -30.79
CA THR A 337 -13.53 -47.10 -30.34
C THR A 337 -13.60 -47.79 -28.98
N CYS A 338 -12.73 -48.76 -28.69
CA CYS A 338 -12.66 -49.41 -27.39
C CYS A 338 -12.19 -48.42 -26.29
N ALA A 339 -11.14 -47.63 -26.55
CA ALA A 339 -10.65 -46.63 -25.59
C ALA A 339 -11.70 -45.56 -25.28
N VAL A 340 -12.40 -45.04 -26.31
CA VAL A 340 -13.49 -44.08 -26.13
C VAL A 340 -14.67 -44.73 -25.39
N GLY A 341 -15.05 -45.96 -25.74
CA GLY A 341 -16.12 -46.70 -25.08
C GLY A 341 -15.85 -46.95 -23.60
N VAL A 342 -14.66 -47.46 -23.26
CA VAL A 342 -14.23 -47.68 -21.87
C VAL A 342 -14.15 -46.36 -21.12
N GLY A 343 -13.62 -45.31 -21.74
CA GLY A 343 -13.57 -43.97 -21.16
C GLY A 343 -14.95 -43.40 -20.84
N ALA A 344 -15.91 -43.53 -21.76
CA ALA A 344 -17.29 -43.08 -21.58
C ALA A 344 -18.00 -43.85 -20.45
N ILE A 345 -17.81 -45.17 -20.37
CA ILE A 345 -18.36 -46.00 -19.29
C ILE A 345 -17.73 -45.60 -17.95
N ALA A 346 -16.41 -45.44 -17.89
CA ALA A 346 -15.71 -45.04 -16.66
C ALA A 346 -16.16 -43.65 -16.17
N LEU A 347 -16.35 -42.69 -17.08
CA LEU A 347 -16.87 -41.37 -16.75
C LEU A 347 -18.33 -41.44 -16.27
N GLY A 348 -19.17 -42.24 -16.93
CA GLY A 348 -20.57 -42.45 -16.56
C GLY A 348 -20.70 -43.07 -15.17
N VAL A 349 -19.95 -44.14 -14.89
CA VAL A 349 -19.91 -44.80 -13.58
C VAL A 349 -19.31 -43.88 -12.52
N GLY A 350 -18.24 -43.15 -12.84
CA GLY A 350 -17.60 -42.20 -11.92
C GLY A 350 -18.50 -41.03 -11.53
N THR A 351 -19.32 -40.55 -12.47
CA THR A 351 -20.30 -39.49 -12.21
C THR A 351 -21.51 -40.04 -11.44
N ALA A 352 -22.01 -41.22 -11.82
CA ALA A 352 -23.16 -41.85 -11.15
C ALA A 352 -22.84 -42.30 -9.71
N SER A 353 -21.61 -42.74 -9.44
CA SER A 353 -21.14 -43.12 -8.10
C SER A 353 -20.87 -41.92 -7.18
N GLY A 354 -20.93 -40.69 -7.70
CA GLY A 354 -20.65 -39.47 -6.95
C GLY A 354 -19.17 -39.27 -6.59
N TYR A 355 -18.26 -40.14 -7.08
CA TYR A 355 -16.82 -39.96 -6.89
C TYR A 355 -16.29 -38.77 -7.68
N ILE A 356 -16.85 -38.53 -8.88
CA ILE A 356 -16.59 -37.32 -9.67
C ILE A 356 -17.63 -36.26 -9.29
N SER A 357 -17.17 -35.16 -8.71
CA SER A 357 -18.05 -34.05 -8.36
C SER A 357 -18.50 -33.31 -9.62
N PRO A 358 -19.77 -32.87 -9.68
CA PRO A 358 -20.27 -32.07 -10.79
C PRO A 358 -19.53 -30.72 -10.88
N TRP A 359 -19.75 -30.02 -12.00
CA TRP A 359 -19.22 -28.69 -12.24
C TRP A 359 -19.67 -27.73 -11.13
N THR A 360 -18.78 -26.86 -10.68
CA THR A 360 -19.16 -25.85 -9.69
C THR A 360 -20.06 -24.79 -10.33
N GLY A 361 -20.98 -24.21 -9.56
CA GLY A 361 -21.97 -23.25 -10.09
C GLY A 361 -21.38 -22.04 -10.81
N ARG A 362 -20.18 -21.57 -10.38
CA ARG A 362 -19.48 -20.44 -11.03
C ARG A 362 -18.91 -20.78 -12.40
N PHE A 363 -18.41 -22.00 -12.60
CA PHE A 363 -17.92 -22.42 -13.92
C PHE A 363 -19.07 -22.87 -14.82
N TYR A 364 -20.10 -23.49 -14.25
CA TYR A 364 -21.31 -23.85 -14.99
C TYR A 364 -22.01 -22.62 -15.55
N SER A 365 -22.07 -21.51 -14.81
CA SER A 365 -22.65 -20.25 -15.30
C SER A 365 -21.90 -19.62 -16.49
N LEU A 366 -20.65 -20.03 -16.76
CA LEU A 366 -19.92 -19.58 -17.94
C LEU A 366 -20.30 -20.38 -19.20
N LEU A 367 -20.83 -21.59 -19.02
CA LEU A 367 -21.35 -22.43 -20.11
C LEU A 367 -22.84 -22.18 -20.32
N ASP A 368 -23.59 -22.03 -19.24
CA ASP A 368 -24.99 -21.62 -19.23
C ASP A 368 -25.16 -20.29 -18.48
N PRO A 369 -25.18 -19.15 -19.18
CA PRO A 369 -25.28 -17.83 -18.56
C PRO A 369 -26.61 -17.57 -17.84
N THR A 370 -27.64 -18.42 -18.04
CA THR A 370 -28.95 -18.24 -17.40
C THR A 370 -28.99 -18.83 -15.99
N TYR A 371 -28.23 -19.89 -15.74
CA TYR A 371 -28.27 -20.65 -14.50
C TYR A 371 -28.04 -19.81 -13.23
N ALA A 372 -27.04 -18.92 -13.24
CA ALA A 372 -26.71 -18.10 -12.08
C ALA A 372 -27.84 -17.13 -11.70
N LYS A 373 -28.51 -16.54 -12.69
CA LYS A 373 -29.59 -15.58 -12.45
C LYS A 373 -30.80 -16.25 -11.78
N ASP A 374 -31.12 -17.46 -12.21
CA ASP A 374 -32.35 -18.14 -11.80
C ASP A 374 -32.19 -18.92 -10.49
N HIS A 375 -31.00 -19.50 -10.23
CA HIS A 375 -30.80 -20.43 -9.11
C HIS A 375 -29.86 -19.89 -8.01
N ILE A 376 -28.95 -18.95 -8.32
CA ILE A 376 -27.95 -18.48 -7.35
C ILE A 376 -27.82 -16.95 -7.42
N PRO A 377 -28.73 -16.20 -6.76
CA PRO A 377 -28.79 -14.74 -6.87
C PRO A 377 -27.51 -14.04 -6.41
N ILE A 378 -26.74 -14.66 -5.50
CA ILE A 378 -25.45 -14.12 -5.04
C ILE A 378 -24.45 -13.98 -6.19
N ILE A 379 -24.35 -14.99 -7.07
CA ILE A 379 -23.42 -14.93 -8.21
C ILE A 379 -23.87 -13.86 -9.20
N ALA A 380 -25.18 -13.77 -9.48
CA ALA A 380 -25.72 -12.76 -10.39
C ALA A 380 -25.64 -11.33 -9.84
N SER A 381 -25.56 -11.15 -8.52
CA SER A 381 -25.52 -9.83 -7.87
C SER A 381 -24.22 -9.06 -8.11
N VAL A 382 -23.11 -9.75 -8.43
CA VAL A 382 -21.82 -9.09 -8.69
C VAL A 382 -21.83 -8.50 -10.09
N SER A 383 -21.56 -7.19 -10.19
CA SER A 383 -21.55 -6.47 -11.47
C SER A 383 -20.56 -7.04 -12.49
N GLU A 384 -19.47 -7.66 -12.00
CA GLU A 384 -18.43 -8.28 -12.83
C GLU A 384 -18.87 -9.54 -13.57
N HIS A 385 -19.92 -10.21 -13.09
CA HIS A 385 -20.48 -11.43 -13.69
C HIS A 385 -21.46 -11.16 -14.84
N GLN A 386 -21.74 -9.88 -15.12
CA GLN A 386 -22.63 -9.48 -16.21
C GLN A 386 -21.97 -9.72 -17.58
N PRO A 387 -22.77 -9.90 -18.64
CA PRO A 387 -22.27 -9.99 -20.01
C PRO A 387 -21.70 -8.65 -20.48
N THR A 388 -20.70 -8.71 -21.36
CA THR A 388 -20.06 -7.51 -21.93
C THR A 388 -20.86 -6.93 -23.08
N ALA A 389 -21.12 -5.62 -23.03
CA ALA A 389 -21.61 -4.88 -24.18
C ALA A 389 -20.49 -4.62 -25.21
N TRP A 390 -20.86 -4.41 -26.48
CA TRP A 390 -19.90 -4.06 -27.55
C TRP A 390 -19.13 -2.76 -27.24
N SER A 391 -19.76 -1.83 -26.52
CA SER A 391 -19.16 -0.57 -26.10
C SER A 391 -17.96 -0.80 -25.17
N SER A 392 -18.04 -1.77 -24.26
CA SER A 392 -16.93 -2.17 -23.38
C SER A 392 -15.76 -2.75 -24.18
N PHE A 393 -16.03 -3.62 -25.18
CA PHE A 393 -14.98 -4.13 -26.06
C PHE A 393 -14.25 -3.01 -26.83
N MET A 394 -14.99 -2.02 -27.33
CA MET A 394 -14.38 -0.86 -27.99
C MET A 394 -13.59 0.02 -27.03
N PHE A 395 -14.10 0.20 -25.80
CA PHE A 395 -13.46 0.97 -24.75
C PHE A 395 -12.14 0.33 -24.27
N ASP A 396 -12.05 -1.00 -24.25
CA ASP A 396 -10.84 -1.69 -23.78
C ASP A 396 -9.83 -2.00 -24.89
N PHE A 397 -10.30 -2.34 -26.09
CA PHE A 397 -9.43 -2.78 -27.19
C PHE A 397 -9.22 -1.75 -28.30
N HIS A 398 -10.15 -0.80 -28.49
CA HIS A 398 -10.09 0.21 -29.54
C HIS A 398 -9.75 -0.42 -30.92
N ILE A 399 -8.60 -0.06 -31.49
CA ILE A 399 -8.09 -0.57 -32.76
C ILE A 399 -7.87 -2.10 -32.78
N LEU A 400 -7.52 -2.69 -31.63
CA LEU A 400 -7.14 -4.10 -31.55
C LEU A 400 -8.31 -5.01 -31.91
N LEU A 401 -9.55 -4.56 -31.68
CA LEU A 401 -10.75 -5.31 -32.03
C LEU A 401 -10.85 -5.53 -33.56
N PHE A 402 -10.42 -4.55 -34.36
CA PHE A 402 -10.40 -4.66 -35.83
C PHE A 402 -9.17 -5.41 -36.35
N LEU A 403 -8.04 -5.32 -35.65
CA LEU A 403 -6.81 -6.03 -36.02
C LEU A 403 -6.85 -7.52 -35.65
N PHE A 404 -7.69 -7.91 -34.69
CA PHE A 404 -7.81 -9.29 -34.23
C PHE A 404 -8.25 -10.27 -35.33
N PRO A 405 -9.35 -10.04 -36.08
CA PRO A 405 -9.71 -10.89 -37.22
C PRO A 405 -8.64 -10.94 -38.31
N ALA A 406 -7.97 -9.82 -38.59
CA ALA A 406 -6.88 -9.76 -39.56
C ALA A 406 -5.68 -10.62 -39.12
N GLY A 407 -5.37 -10.62 -37.82
CA GLY A 407 -4.32 -11.47 -37.26
C GLY A 407 -4.67 -12.96 -37.31
N LEU A 408 -5.94 -13.31 -37.03
CA LEU A 408 -6.43 -14.68 -37.19
C LEU A 408 -6.28 -15.16 -38.63
N TYR A 409 -6.62 -14.32 -39.62
CA TYR A 409 -6.44 -14.64 -41.03
C TYR A 409 -4.97 -14.97 -41.37
N PHE A 410 -4.00 -14.19 -40.88
CA PHE A 410 -2.58 -14.50 -41.08
C PHE A 410 -2.13 -15.79 -40.40
N CYS A 411 -2.69 -16.09 -39.22
CA CYS A 411 -2.42 -17.34 -38.51
C CYS A 411 -2.95 -18.55 -39.30
N PHE A 412 -4.18 -18.48 -39.83
CA PHE A 412 -4.74 -19.54 -40.67
C PHE A 412 -4.01 -19.71 -42.01
N LYS A 413 -3.47 -18.62 -42.57
CA LYS A 413 -2.67 -18.69 -43.80
C LYS A 413 -1.35 -19.44 -43.60
N ARG A 414 -0.77 -19.41 -42.39
CA ARG A 414 0.50 -20.08 -42.06
C ARG A 414 0.35 -20.94 -40.81
N LEU A 415 -0.29 -22.10 -40.96
CA LEU A 415 -0.54 -23.05 -39.88
C LEU A 415 0.74 -23.79 -39.41
N SER A 416 1.35 -23.28 -38.34
CA SER A 416 2.33 -23.96 -37.49
C SER A 416 1.68 -24.44 -36.18
N ASP A 417 2.37 -25.35 -35.48
CA ASP A 417 1.89 -25.89 -34.20
C ASP A 417 1.74 -24.78 -33.14
N ALA A 418 2.58 -23.75 -33.18
CA ALA A 418 2.48 -22.57 -32.33
C ALA A 418 1.32 -21.64 -32.74
N THR A 419 1.04 -21.47 -34.04
CA THR A 419 -0.10 -20.65 -34.49
C THR A 419 -1.44 -21.31 -34.20
N ILE A 420 -1.51 -22.65 -34.18
CA ILE A 420 -2.74 -23.36 -33.77
C ILE A 420 -3.03 -23.06 -32.30
N PHE A 421 -2.01 -23.04 -31.44
CA PHE A 421 -2.17 -22.71 -30.02
C PHE A 421 -2.75 -21.30 -29.82
N ILE A 422 -2.17 -20.28 -30.48
CA ILE A 422 -2.65 -18.89 -30.32
C ILE A 422 -4.06 -18.69 -30.87
N VAL A 423 -4.44 -19.38 -31.95
CA VAL A 423 -5.81 -19.33 -32.50
C VAL A 423 -6.81 -19.93 -31.51
N MET A 424 -6.50 -21.11 -30.95
CA MET A 424 -7.38 -21.73 -29.94
C MET A 424 -7.51 -20.87 -28.68
N TYR A 425 -6.39 -20.29 -28.22
CA TYR A 425 -6.40 -19.36 -27.09
C TYR A 425 -7.26 -18.11 -27.40
N GLY A 426 -7.08 -17.50 -28.58
CA GLY A 426 -7.82 -16.31 -28.99
C GLY A 426 -9.33 -16.54 -29.09
N LEU A 427 -9.76 -17.61 -29.77
CA LEU A 427 -11.19 -17.89 -29.94
C LEU A 427 -11.88 -18.25 -28.61
N THR A 428 -11.24 -19.11 -27.81
CA THR A 428 -11.80 -19.55 -26.52
C THR A 428 -11.90 -18.39 -25.54
N SER A 429 -10.85 -17.56 -25.43
CA SER A 429 -10.87 -16.40 -24.52
C SER A 429 -11.84 -15.31 -24.98
N MET A 430 -12.03 -15.11 -26.28
CA MET A 430 -12.99 -14.12 -26.79
C MET A 430 -14.44 -14.52 -26.51
N TYR A 431 -14.77 -15.81 -26.61
CA TYR A 431 -16.07 -16.32 -26.21
C TYR A 431 -16.35 -16.03 -24.73
N PHE A 432 -15.42 -16.40 -23.85
CA PHE A 432 -15.59 -16.19 -22.41
C PHE A 432 -15.61 -14.71 -22.01
N ALA A 433 -14.84 -13.86 -22.70
CA ALA A 433 -14.93 -12.41 -22.52
C ALA A 433 -16.30 -11.86 -22.92
N GLY A 434 -16.97 -12.46 -23.90
CA GLY A 434 -18.33 -12.09 -24.31
C GLY A 434 -19.39 -12.42 -23.25
N VAL A 435 -19.22 -13.55 -22.56
CA VAL A 435 -20.16 -14.02 -21.53
C VAL A 435 -20.02 -13.25 -20.22
N MET A 436 -18.80 -12.83 -19.85
CA MET A 436 -18.52 -12.23 -18.55
C MET A 436 -17.46 -11.12 -18.63
N VAL A 437 -17.78 -9.92 -18.10
CA VAL A 437 -16.90 -8.74 -18.15
C VAL A 437 -15.53 -8.98 -17.54
N ARG A 438 -15.44 -9.64 -16.38
CA ARG A 438 -14.14 -9.90 -15.73
C ARG A 438 -13.17 -10.68 -16.62
N LEU A 439 -13.66 -11.50 -17.55
CA LEU A 439 -12.83 -12.38 -18.39
C LEU A 439 -12.20 -11.65 -19.59
N ILE A 440 -12.52 -10.37 -19.82
CA ILE A 440 -11.80 -9.53 -20.79
C ILE A 440 -10.30 -9.44 -20.50
N LEU A 441 -9.95 -9.56 -19.21
CA LEU A 441 -8.56 -9.60 -18.74
C LEU A 441 -7.79 -10.79 -19.33
N VAL A 442 -8.42 -11.96 -19.44
CA VAL A 442 -7.80 -13.19 -19.97
C VAL A 442 -7.73 -13.15 -21.50
N ALA A 443 -8.67 -12.46 -22.15
CA ALA A 443 -8.66 -12.26 -23.60
C ALA A 443 -7.60 -11.24 -24.05
N THR A 444 -7.29 -10.24 -23.22
CA THR A 444 -6.40 -9.13 -23.57
C THR A 444 -5.03 -9.59 -24.12
N PRO A 445 -4.29 -10.51 -23.47
CA PRO A 445 -3.01 -10.96 -24.03
C PRO A 445 -3.13 -11.65 -25.39
N ALA A 446 -4.17 -12.47 -25.60
CA ALA A 446 -4.41 -13.12 -26.89
C ALA A 446 -4.68 -12.10 -27.99
N VAL A 447 -5.54 -11.12 -27.71
CA VAL A 447 -5.90 -10.04 -28.64
C VAL A 447 -4.66 -9.21 -29.01
N CYS A 448 -3.82 -8.85 -28.04
CA CYS A 448 -2.58 -8.11 -28.29
C CYS A 448 -1.60 -8.91 -29.16
N LEU A 449 -1.40 -10.21 -28.90
CA LEU A 449 -0.48 -11.07 -29.66
C LEU A 449 -0.95 -11.28 -31.10
N ILE A 450 -2.24 -11.57 -31.30
CA ILE A 450 -2.82 -11.80 -32.64
C ILE A 450 -2.81 -10.49 -33.44
N SER A 451 -3.17 -9.37 -32.81
CA SER A 451 -3.11 -8.05 -33.44
C SER A 451 -1.67 -7.65 -33.80
N ALA A 452 -0.69 -7.99 -32.94
CA ALA A 452 0.72 -7.74 -33.22
C ALA A 452 1.23 -8.51 -34.45
N ILE A 453 0.74 -9.73 -34.69
CA ILE A 453 1.05 -10.50 -35.90
C ILE A 453 0.51 -9.77 -37.14
N ALA A 454 -0.72 -9.25 -37.09
CA ALA A 454 -1.31 -8.48 -38.19
C ALA A 454 -0.50 -7.20 -38.50
N VAL A 455 -0.13 -6.45 -37.46
CA VAL A 455 0.67 -5.22 -37.60
C VAL A 455 2.08 -5.53 -38.11
N SER A 456 2.74 -6.57 -37.60
CA SER A 456 4.07 -6.96 -38.07
C SER A 456 4.05 -7.40 -39.54
N ALA A 457 3.08 -8.23 -39.93
CA ALA A 457 2.94 -8.71 -41.30
C ALA A 457 2.66 -7.57 -42.30
N THR A 458 1.78 -6.63 -41.94
CA THR A 458 1.47 -5.47 -42.78
C THR A 458 2.65 -4.51 -42.92
N ILE A 459 3.35 -4.19 -41.83
CA ILE A 459 4.57 -3.36 -41.87
C ILE A 459 5.66 -4.00 -42.71
N LYS A 460 5.85 -5.32 -42.60
CA LYS A 460 6.86 -6.05 -43.37
C LYS A 460 6.57 -6.01 -44.86
N ASN A 461 5.32 -6.24 -45.26
CA ASN A 461 4.88 -6.15 -46.65
C ASN A 461 5.03 -4.72 -47.20
N LEU A 462 4.61 -3.71 -46.44
CA LEU A 462 4.75 -2.30 -46.83
C LEU A 462 6.23 -1.91 -47.01
N THR A 463 7.08 -2.32 -46.07
CA THR A 463 8.53 -2.04 -46.11
C THR A 463 9.20 -2.74 -47.30
N MET A 464 8.78 -3.96 -47.63
CA MET A 464 9.28 -4.68 -48.80
C MET A 464 8.93 -3.92 -50.08
N LEU A 465 7.67 -3.50 -50.25
CA LEU A 465 7.20 -2.73 -51.41
C LEU A 465 7.99 -1.42 -51.61
N LEU A 466 8.30 -0.73 -50.52
CA LEU A 466 9.09 0.50 -50.55
C LEU A 466 10.55 0.26 -50.91
N ARG A 467 11.15 -0.83 -50.40
CA ARG A 467 12.53 -1.21 -50.75
C ARG A 467 12.63 -1.63 -52.22
N THR A 468 11.61 -2.30 -52.77
CA THR A 468 11.55 -2.61 -54.21
C THR A 468 11.39 -1.36 -55.06
N LYS A 469 10.52 -0.40 -54.69
CA LYS A 469 10.43 0.89 -55.40
C LYS A 469 11.74 1.69 -55.36
N SER A 470 12.47 1.66 -54.24
CA SER A 470 13.75 2.35 -54.10
C SER A 470 14.88 1.72 -54.94
N LYS A 471 14.79 0.43 -55.30
CA LYS A 471 15.77 -0.22 -56.20
C LYS A 471 15.48 0.02 -57.69
N VAL A 472 14.25 0.37 -58.05
CA VAL A 472 13.85 0.64 -59.45
C VAL A 472 13.96 2.12 -59.81
N SER A 473 14.02 3.02 -58.81
CA SER A 473 14.21 4.47 -59.04
C SER A 473 15.69 4.85 -59.18
N GLN A 474 16.33 4.41 -60.27
CA GLN A 474 17.46 5.13 -60.88
C GLN A 474 17.18 5.62 -62.31
N THR A 475 15.98 5.40 -62.84
CA THR A 475 15.53 6.05 -64.08
C THR A 475 14.04 6.40 -63.97
N GLY A 476 13.72 7.68 -64.17
CA GLY A 476 12.34 8.14 -64.37
C GLY A 476 11.62 8.67 -63.14
N SER A 477 11.50 10.00 -63.06
CA SER A 477 10.63 10.74 -62.16
C SER A 477 9.16 10.34 -62.35
N THR A 478 8.50 9.90 -61.28
CA THR A 478 7.04 9.99 -61.14
C THR A 478 6.67 10.26 -59.67
N LYS A 479 6.08 11.43 -59.42
CA LYS A 479 5.41 11.78 -58.16
C LYS A 479 4.16 10.89 -58.03
N GLY A 480 4.12 10.02 -57.02
CA GLY A 480 2.89 9.29 -56.68
C GLY A 480 3.05 8.29 -55.54
N THR A 481 2.16 8.42 -54.53
CA THR A 481 1.85 7.46 -53.44
C THR A 481 2.76 7.45 -52.19
N GLY A 482 2.74 8.55 -51.42
CA GLY A 482 3.24 8.59 -50.03
C GLY A 482 2.19 8.29 -48.94
N GLY A 483 0.91 8.08 -49.29
CA GLY A 483 -0.20 8.05 -48.33
C GLY A 483 -0.24 6.87 -47.34
N GLY A 484 0.37 5.72 -47.67
CA GLY A 484 0.28 4.51 -46.84
C GLY A 484 1.04 4.58 -45.50
N LYS A 485 2.17 5.30 -45.45
CA LYS A 485 2.97 5.44 -44.21
C LYS A 485 2.33 6.37 -43.18
N THR A 486 1.63 7.40 -43.65
CA THR A 486 0.99 8.39 -42.78
C THR A 486 -0.23 7.80 -42.07
N SER A 487 -0.98 6.92 -42.75
CA SER A 487 -2.20 6.30 -42.20
C SER A 487 -1.91 5.28 -41.08
N SER A 488 -0.97 4.34 -41.27
CA SER A 488 -0.67 3.33 -40.23
C SER A 488 -0.02 3.91 -38.98
N LYS A 489 0.78 4.98 -39.11
CA LYS A 489 1.35 5.69 -37.96
C LYS A 489 0.26 6.44 -37.18
N ALA A 490 -0.62 7.15 -37.88
CA ALA A 490 -1.73 7.89 -37.25
C ALA A 490 -2.65 6.98 -36.42
N MET A 491 -2.88 5.75 -36.87
CA MET A 491 -3.72 4.76 -36.17
C MET A 491 -3.11 4.30 -34.84
N LEU A 492 -1.79 4.09 -34.79
CA LEU A 492 -1.08 3.73 -33.55
C LEU A 492 -0.96 4.91 -32.58
N ASP A 493 -0.78 6.12 -33.10
CA ASP A 493 -0.75 7.34 -32.29
C ASP A 493 -2.13 7.58 -31.63
N GLN A 494 -3.23 7.41 -32.38
CA GLN A 494 -4.59 7.46 -31.84
C GLN A 494 -4.84 6.39 -30.76
N TYR A 495 -4.35 5.16 -30.98
CA TYR A 495 -4.43 4.10 -29.97
C TYR A 495 -3.71 4.48 -28.68
N ALA A 496 -2.50 5.03 -28.76
CA ALA A 496 -1.75 5.45 -27.58
C ALA A 496 -2.45 6.59 -26.81
N ILE A 497 -3.02 7.57 -27.52
CA ILE A 497 -3.80 8.66 -26.92
C ILE A 497 -5.04 8.10 -26.21
N HIS A 498 -5.80 7.24 -26.88
CA HIS A 498 -6.98 6.59 -26.32
C HIS A 498 -6.63 5.81 -25.04
N CYS A 499 -5.60 4.96 -25.09
CA CYS A 499 -5.18 4.15 -23.95
C CYS A 499 -4.78 5.01 -22.74
N THR A 500 -4.06 6.11 -23.00
CA THR A 500 -3.63 7.05 -21.95
C THR A 500 -4.84 7.77 -21.35
N TRP A 501 -5.78 8.21 -22.19
CA TRP A 501 -7.01 8.88 -21.74
C TRP A 501 -7.90 7.94 -20.91
N VAL A 502 -8.16 6.72 -21.38
CA VAL A 502 -8.96 5.72 -20.64
C VAL A 502 -8.32 5.40 -19.28
N THR A 503 -7.02 5.19 -19.26
CA THR A 503 -6.30 4.90 -18.01
C THR A 503 -6.38 6.09 -17.03
N SER A 504 -6.21 7.30 -17.55
CA SER A 504 -6.20 8.54 -16.76
C SER A 504 -7.58 8.90 -16.22
N GLU A 505 -8.66 8.74 -16.98
CA GLU A 505 -9.98 9.22 -16.53
C GLU A 505 -10.86 8.12 -15.94
N ALA A 506 -10.80 6.87 -16.43
CA ALA A 506 -11.71 5.81 -16.01
C ALA A 506 -11.10 4.86 -14.96
N TYR A 507 -9.91 4.31 -15.24
CA TYR A 507 -9.35 3.23 -14.40
C TYR A 507 -8.49 3.70 -13.21
N SER A 508 -8.08 4.97 -13.17
CA SER A 508 -7.23 5.50 -12.08
C SER A 508 -8.01 6.24 -10.98
N SER A 509 -9.17 5.71 -10.59
CA SER A 509 -10.00 6.25 -9.50
C SER A 509 -10.04 5.30 -8.29
N PRO A 510 -9.67 5.75 -7.07
CA PRO A 510 -9.77 4.96 -5.86
C PRO A 510 -11.23 4.80 -5.42
N SER A 511 -11.59 3.64 -4.90
CA SER A 511 -12.95 3.34 -4.42
C SER A 511 -13.24 3.85 -3.01
N ILE A 512 -12.20 4.16 -2.23
CA ILE A 512 -12.32 4.59 -0.81
C ILE A 512 -12.47 6.10 -0.70
N VAL A 513 -11.75 6.81 -1.56
CA VAL A 513 -11.70 8.27 -1.56
C VAL A 513 -12.51 8.72 -2.76
N LEU A 514 -13.69 9.27 -2.51
CA LEU A 514 -14.56 9.74 -3.58
C LEU A 514 -14.12 11.14 -3.98
N ALA A 515 -13.95 11.39 -5.28
CA ALA A 515 -13.60 12.70 -5.79
C ALA A 515 -14.74 13.27 -6.62
N ALA A 516 -15.18 14.47 -6.29
CA ALA A 516 -16.09 15.26 -7.10
C ALA A 516 -15.39 16.50 -7.66
N ARG A 517 -15.89 16.99 -8.80
CA ARG A 517 -15.48 18.27 -9.36
C ARG A 517 -16.55 19.31 -9.01
N GLY A 518 -16.16 20.36 -8.29
CA GLY A 518 -17.03 21.50 -8.03
C GLY A 518 -17.29 22.33 -9.29
N ALA A 519 -18.26 23.25 -9.23
CA ALA A 519 -18.69 24.07 -10.37
C ALA A 519 -17.56 24.87 -11.04
N HIS A 520 -16.51 25.23 -10.29
CA HIS A 520 -15.34 25.97 -10.79
C HIS A 520 -14.16 25.08 -11.18
N GLY A 521 -14.34 23.75 -11.27
CA GLY A 521 -13.28 22.80 -11.60
C GLY A 521 -12.38 22.40 -10.43
N ASN A 522 -12.60 22.97 -9.23
CA ASN A 522 -11.90 22.56 -8.01
C ASN A 522 -12.27 21.13 -7.63
N ARG A 523 -11.28 20.33 -7.26
CA ARG A 523 -11.48 18.95 -6.83
C ARG A 523 -11.83 18.91 -5.34
N VAL A 524 -13.00 18.39 -5.02
CA VAL A 524 -13.43 18.10 -3.64
C VAL A 524 -13.26 16.61 -3.41
N ILE A 525 -12.67 16.26 -2.27
CA ILE A 525 -12.40 14.87 -1.90
C ILE A 525 -13.24 14.54 -0.67
N PHE A 526 -14.08 13.51 -0.79
CA PHE A 526 -14.86 12.94 0.31
C PHE A 526 -14.15 11.70 0.83
N ASP A 527 -13.91 11.68 2.13
CA ASP A 527 -13.12 10.65 2.80
C ASP A 527 -13.85 10.00 3.98
N ASP A 528 -15.17 9.93 3.85
CA ASP A 528 -16.08 9.46 4.89
C ASP A 528 -15.84 7.99 5.29
N TYR A 529 -15.45 7.12 4.35
CA TYR A 529 -15.14 5.72 4.66
C TYR A 529 -13.97 5.61 5.65
N ARG A 530 -12.86 6.33 5.41
CA ARG A 530 -11.70 6.29 6.32
C ARG A 530 -12.04 6.93 7.65
N GLU A 531 -12.82 8.02 7.66
CA GLU A 531 -13.32 8.66 8.88
C GLU A 531 -14.11 7.66 9.74
N ALA A 532 -15.11 7.00 9.17
CA ALA A 532 -15.96 6.03 9.86
C ALA A 532 -15.18 4.81 10.38
N TYR A 533 -14.33 4.21 9.54
CA TYR A 533 -13.52 3.06 9.95
C TYR A 533 -12.49 3.43 11.02
N TYR A 534 -11.94 4.65 10.98
CA TYR A 534 -11.02 5.13 12.00
C TYR A 534 -11.73 5.40 13.33
N TRP A 535 -12.94 5.98 13.29
CA TRP A 535 -13.80 6.13 14.46
C TRP A 535 -14.10 4.77 15.09
N LEU A 536 -14.50 3.80 14.27
CA LEU A 536 -14.79 2.44 14.72
C LEU A 536 -13.58 1.81 15.40
N ARG A 537 -12.38 2.03 14.86
CA ARG A 537 -11.13 1.50 15.42
C ARG A 537 -10.74 2.10 16.76
N GLN A 538 -10.99 3.39 16.99
CA GLN A 538 -10.51 4.11 18.18
C GLN A 538 -11.55 4.18 19.30
N ASN A 539 -12.85 4.20 18.97
CA ASN A 539 -13.91 4.53 19.92
C ASN A 539 -14.79 3.34 20.34
N THR A 540 -14.58 2.14 19.77
CA THR A 540 -15.33 0.94 20.16
C THR A 540 -14.45 -0.05 20.94
N PRO A 541 -15.03 -0.96 21.74
CA PRO A 541 -14.30 -2.07 22.35
C PRO A 541 -13.55 -2.93 21.31
N PRO A 542 -12.40 -3.52 21.63
CA PRO A 542 -11.61 -4.30 20.67
C PRO A 542 -12.30 -5.58 20.19
N ASP A 543 -13.21 -6.12 21.00
CA ASP A 543 -14.03 -7.31 20.76
C ASP A 543 -15.40 -7.01 20.14
N ALA A 544 -15.68 -5.73 19.84
CA ALA A 544 -16.95 -5.30 19.26
C ALA A 544 -17.21 -5.99 17.90
N LYS A 545 -18.43 -6.49 17.73
CA LYS A 545 -18.86 -7.15 16.49
C LYS A 545 -19.73 -6.21 15.65
N VAL A 546 -19.36 -6.11 14.37
CA VAL A 546 -19.95 -5.16 13.43
C VAL A 546 -20.71 -5.94 12.35
N MET A 547 -22.00 -5.66 12.22
CA MET A 547 -22.84 -6.17 11.15
C MET A 547 -22.90 -5.13 10.02
N SER A 548 -22.56 -5.57 8.82
CA SER A 548 -22.65 -4.78 7.58
C SER A 548 -23.05 -5.70 6.43
N TRP A 549 -23.31 -5.13 5.25
CA TRP A 549 -23.37 -5.93 4.03
C TRP A 549 -22.00 -6.56 3.70
N TRP A 550 -22.00 -7.66 2.94
CA TRP A 550 -20.80 -8.48 2.72
C TRP A 550 -19.69 -7.75 1.95
N ASP A 551 -20.03 -6.78 1.09
CA ASP A 551 -19.08 -5.96 0.31
C ASP A 551 -17.99 -5.32 1.20
N TYR A 552 -18.37 -4.87 2.41
CA TYR A 552 -17.54 -4.03 3.27
C TYR A 552 -16.68 -4.83 4.27
N GLY A 553 -16.88 -6.15 4.39
CA GLY A 553 -16.28 -6.98 5.44
C GLY A 553 -14.75 -6.89 5.49
N TYR A 554 -14.08 -7.00 4.34
CA TYR A 554 -12.62 -6.88 4.24
C TYR A 554 -12.11 -5.50 4.66
N GLN A 555 -12.82 -4.43 4.29
CA GLN A 555 -12.43 -3.05 4.63
C GLN A 555 -12.59 -2.78 6.13
N ILE A 556 -13.70 -3.21 6.73
CA ILE A 556 -13.95 -3.08 8.18
C ILE A 556 -12.87 -3.83 8.95
N THR A 557 -12.53 -5.06 8.55
CA THR A 557 -11.53 -5.85 9.26
C THR A 557 -10.12 -5.27 9.08
N ALA A 558 -9.76 -4.76 7.90
CA ALA A 558 -8.42 -4.23 7.65
C ALA A 558 -8.20 -2.79 8.15
N MET A 559 -9.19 -1.90 8.02
CA MET A 559 -9.09 -0.51 8.45
C MET A 559 -9.65 -0.29 9.85
N GLY A 560 -10.85 -0.81 10.11
CA GLY A 560 -11.55 -0.70 11.39
C GLY A 560 -10.97 -1.62 12.47
N ASN A 561 -10.31 -2.71 12.06
CA ASN A 561 -9.71 -3.70 12.97
C ASN A 561 -10.73 -4.18 14.02
N ARG A 562 -11.90 -4.63 13.54
CA ARG A 562 -13.02 -5.15 14.34
C ARG A 562 -13.57 -6.42 13.72
N THR A 563 -14.29 -7.18 14.55
CA THR A 563 -14.87 -8.45 14.16
C THR A 563 -16.08 -8.23 13.26
N VAL A 564 -16.16 -8.96 12.15
CA VAL A 564 -17.27 -8.87 11.19
C VAL A 564 -18.11 -10.14 11.14
N ILE A 565 -19.42 -9.98 10.99
CA ILE A 565 -20.38 -11.09 10.90
C ILE A 565 -20.30 -11.80 9.55
N VAL A 566 -20.29 -11.01 8.47
CA VAL A 566 -20.20 -11.48 7.08
C VAL A 566 -19.06 -10.80 6.36
N ASP A 567 -18.57 -11.44 5.30
CA ASP A 567 -17.38 -11.01 4.59
C ASP A 567 -17.47 -11.34 3.09
N ASN A 568 -16.60 -10.74 2.30
CA ASN A 568 -16.70 -10.67 0.85
C ASN A 568 -16.36 -12.00 0.13
N ASN A 569 -15.80 -12.99 0.83
CA ASN A 569 -15.54 -14.32 0.25
C ASN A 569 -16.80 -15.13 -0.11
N THR A 570 -17.97 -14.77 0.43
CA THR A 570 -19.28 -15.39 0.13
C THR A 570 -19.31 -16.93 0.15
N TRP A 571 -18.60 -17.57 1.08
CA TRP A 571 -18.52 -19.05 1.11
C TRP A 571 -19.71 -19.72 1.80
N ASN A 572 -20.40 -19.02 2.70
CA ASN A 572 -21.61 -19.51 3.37
C ASN A 572 -22.81 -18.60 3.08
N ASN A 573 -23.64 -19.04 2.14
CA ASN A 573 -24.81 -18.28 1.65
C ASN A 573 -25.89 -18.11 2.72
N THR A 574 -26.09 -19.11 3.59
CA THR A 574 -27.11 -19.08 4.65
C THR A 574 -26.81 -17.98 5.67
N HIS A 575 -25.53 -17.78 6.00
CA HIS A 575 -25.12 -16.73 6.94
C HIS A 575 -25.34 -15.33 6.34
N ILE A 576 -25.03 -15.14 5.05
CA ILE A 576 -25.31 -13.88 4.35
C ILE A 576 -26.82 -13.64 4.23
N ALA A 577 -27.59 -14.68 3.92
CA ALA A 577 -29.05 -14.60 3.87
C ALA A 577 -29.65 -14.22 5.25
N THR A 578 -29.01 -14.60 6.35
CA THR A 578 -29.42 -14.20 7.71
C THR A 578 -29.22 -12.71 7.94
N VAL A 579 -28.08 -12.14 7.50
CA VAL A 579 -27.85 -10.68 7.53
C VAL A 579 -28.81 -9.95 6.58
N GLY A 580 -29.03 -10.47 5.37
CA GLY A 580 -30.02 -9.92 4.43
C GLY A 580 -31.44 -9.94 5.00
N ARG A 581 -31.79 -10.99 5.76
CA ARG A 581 -33.04 -11.08 6.50
C ARG A 581 -33.12 -10.01 7.60
N ALA A 582 -32.08 -9.85 8.42
CA ALA A 582 -32.06 -8.80 9.43
C ALA A 582 -32.24 -7.40 8.83
N MET A 583 -31.55 -7.10 7.73
CA MET A 583 -31.62 -5.78 7.09
C MET A 583 -32.97 -5.48 6.42
N SER A 584 -33.69 -6.50 5.95
CA SER A 584 -34.97 -6.34 5.24
C SER A 584 -36.21 -6.52 6.12
N SER A 585 -36.08 -7.04 7.33
CA SER A 585 -37.21 -7.26 8.25
C SER A 585 -37.57 -5.98 9.04
N TYR A 586 -38.66 -6.04 9.82
CA TYR A 586 -39.00 -5.01 10.80
C TYR A 586 -37.96 -4.96 11.93
N GLU A 587 -37.92 -3.84 12.65
CA GLU A 587 -36.92 -3.58 13.69
C GLU A 587 -36.91 -4.62 14.82
N ASP A 588 -38.09 -5.11 15.26
CA ASP A 588 -38.21 -6.12 16.32
C ASP A 588 -37.63 -7.47 15.91
N GLU A 589 -38.01 -7.98 14.73
CA GLU A 589 -37.49 -9.24 14.19
C GLU A 589 -35.98 -9.16 13.93
N ALA A 590 -35.52 -8.01 13.41
CA ALA A 590 -34.11 -7.79 13.17
C ALA A 590 -33.31 -7.70 14.48
N TYR A 591 -33.90 -7.14 15.55
CA TYR A 591 -33.30 -7.11 16.88
C TYR A 591 -33.08 -8.52 17.44
N GLU A 592 -34.04 -9.43 17.31
CA GLU A 592 -33.86 -10.82 17.73
C GLU A 592 -32.70 -11.49 16.99
N ILE A 593 -32.60 -11.29 15.67
CA ILE A 593 -31.50 -11.83 14.87
C ILE A 593 -30.15 -11.23 15.29
N MET A 594 -30.07 -9.90 15.44
CA MET A 594 -28.87 -9.21 15.88
C MET A 594 -28.41 -9.70 17.26
N ARG A 595 -29.34 -9.94 18.18
CA ARG A 595 -29.05 -10.50 19.51
C ARG A 595 -28.57 -11.95 19.43
N SER A 596 -29.16 -12.78 18.56
CA SER A 596 -28.71 -14.16 18.37
C SER A 596 -27.29 -14.30 17.82
N LEU A 597 -26.82 -13.27 17.10
CA LEU A 597 -25.48 -13.18 16.51
C LEU A 597 -24.51 -12.32 17.34
N ASP A 598 -24.91 -11.90 18.56
CA ASP A 598 -24.17 -10.99 19.44
C ASP A 598 -23.67 -9.71 18.74
N VAL A 599 -24.49 -9.09 17.90
CA VAL A 599 -24.11 -7.86 17.18
C VAL A 599 -24.14 -6.65 18.12
N ASP A 600 -23.04 -5.88 18.15
CA ASP A 600 -22.92 -4.64 18.93
C ASP A 600 -23.19 -3.39 18.09
N TYR A 601 -22.67 -3.36 16.87
CA TYR A 601 -22.77 -2.22 15.96
C TYR A 601 -23.28 -2.64 14.58
N VAL A 602 -24.04 -1.76 13.94
CA VAL A 602 -24.54 -1.91 12.57
C VAL A 602 -24.00 -0.76 11.73
N LEU A 603 -23.36 -1.08 10.61
CA LEU A 603 -22.82 -0.10 9.67
C LEU A 603 -23.64 -0.13 8.37
N VAL A 604 -24.09 1.04 7.94
CA VAL A 604 -24.87 1.25 6.71
C VAL A 604 -24.26 2.38 5.89
N VAL A 605 -24.19 2.20 4.58
CA VAL A 605 -23.73 3.21 3.63
C VAL A 605 -24.94 3.92 3.00
N PHE A 606 -25.00 5.25 3.15
CA PHE A 606 -26.08 6.10 2.69
C PHE A 606 -25.58 7.21 1.76
N GLY A 607 -25.96 7.19 0.49
CA GLY A 607 -25.45 8.14 -0.51
C GLY A 607 -26.31 9.38 -0.74
N GLY A 608 -27.40 9.55 0.01
CA GLY A 608 -28.48 10.49 -0.35
C GLY A 608 -28.11 11.98 -0.31
N VAL A 609 -27.12 12.37 0.50
CA VAL A 609 -26.64 13.78 0.57
C VAL A 609 -25.71 14.10 -0.60
N THR A 610 -24.79 13.20 -0.92
CA THR A 610 -23.72 13.42 -1.90
C THR A 610 -24.08 12.97 -3.31
N GLY A 611 -25.19 12.25 -3.48
CA GLY A 611 -25.56 11.62 -4.75
C GLY A 611 -24.71 10.39 -5.07
N TYR A 612 -24.21 9.70 -4.05
CA TYR A 612 -23.42 8.47 -4.25
C TYR A 612 -24.34 7.32 -4.67
N SER A 613 -24.11 6.79 -5.87
CA SER A 613 -24.99 5.78 -6.48
C SER A 613 -24.83 4.37 -5.91
N SER A 614 -23.69 4.05 -5.29
CA SER A 614 -23.40 2.70 -4.78
C SER A 614 -23.70 2.56 -3.28
N ASP A 615 -24.84 3.10 -2.85
CA ASP A 615 -25.33 3.01 -1.49
C ASP A 615 -26.09 1.71 -1.20
N ASP A 616 -26.38 1.44 0.07
CA ASP A 616 -27.05 0.20 0.47
C ASP A 616 -28.54 0.16 0.07
N ILE A 617 -29.16 1.32 -0.19
CA ILE A 617 -30.54 1.41 -0.67
C ILE A 617 -30.68 0.90 -2.11
N ASN A 618 -29.71 1.18 -2.98
CA ASN A 618 -29.69 0.61 -4.33
C ASN A 618 -29.35 -0.89 -4.35
N LYS A 619 -28.59 -1.36 -3.36
CA LYS A 619 -28.27 -2.79 -3.18
C LYS A 619 -29.35 -3.57 -2.43
N PHE A 620 -30.30 -2.89 -1.80
CA PHE A 620 -31.29 -3.49 -0.90
C PHE A 620 -32.09 -4.64 -1.55
N LEU A 621 -32.45 -4.51 -2.82
CA LEU A 621 -33.19 -5.55 -3.53
C LEU A 621 -32.41 -6.88 -3.61
N TRP A 622 -31.08 -6.83 -3.69
CA TRP A 622 -30.25 -8.02 -3.62
C TRP A 622 -30.25 -8.64 -2.22
N MET A 623 -30.30 -7.83 -1.17
CA MET A 623 -30.43 -8.32 0.21
C MET A 623 -31.75 -9.08 0.38
N VAL A 624 -32.84 -8.56 -0.20
CA VAL A 624 -34.17 -9.19 -0.21
C VAL A 624 -34.16 -10.49 -1.00
N ARG A 625 -33.57 -10.53 -2.20
CA ARG A 625 -33.48 -11.76 -3.02
C ARG A 625 -32.65 -12.86 -2.37
N ILE A 626 -31.50 -12.50 -1.78
CA ILE A 626 -30.62 -13.46 -1.12
C ILE A 626 -31.25 -13.97 0.18
N GLY A 627 -31.84 -13.07 0.98
CA GLY A 627 -32.58 -13.43 2.19
C GLY A 627 -33.79 -14.31 1.87
N GLY A 628 -34.59 -13.92 0.89
CA GLY A 628 -35.81 -14.63 0.44
C GLY A 628 -35.54 -16.00 -0.19
N GLY A 629 -34.38 -16.18 -0.84
CA GLY A 629 -33.99 -17.45 -1.45
C GLY A 629 -33.73 -18.56 -0.43
N VAL A 630 -33.33 -18.20 0.80
CA VAL A 630 -33.13 -19.17 1.90
C VAL A 630 -34.31 -19.15 2.87
N PHE A 631 -34.84 -17.96 3.17
CA PHE A 631 -35.93 -17.74 4.11
C PHE A 631 -37.18 -17.23 3.37
N PRO A 632 -38.17 -18.09 3.06
CA PRO A 632 -39.36 -17.72 2.28
C PRO A 632 -40.31 -16.72 2.95
N VAL A 633 -40.01 -16.32 4.20
CA VAL A 633 -40.71 -15.27 4.95
C VAL A 633 -40.57 -13.91 4.27
N ILE A 634 -39.46 -13.69 3.56
CA ILE A 634 -39.20 -12.45 2.81
C ILE A 634 -39.53 -12.67 1.35
N LYS A 635 -40.42 -11.85 0.79
CA LYS A 635 -40.82 -11.89 -0.61
C LYS A 635 -40.51 -10.56 -1.28
N GLU A 636 -39.87 -10.61 -2.45
CA GLU A 636 -39.53 -9.42 -3.25
C GLU A 636 -40.73 -8.53 -3.59
N PRO A 637 -41.90 -9.06 -4.01
CA PRO A 637 -43.07 -8.25 -4.33
C PRO A 637 -43.59 -7.38 -3.18
N ASP A 638 -43.33 -7.76 -1.93
CA ASP A 638 -43.81 -7.00 -0.76
C ASP A 638 -43.14 -5.61 -0.64
N TYR A 639 -42.02 -5.39 -1.32
CA TYR A 639 -41.27 -4.12 -1.32
C TYR A 639 -41.54 -3.27 -2.57
N LEU A 640 -42.33 -3.78 -3.52
CA LEU A 640 -42.62 -3.13 -4.80
C LEU A 640 -44.08 -2.69 -4.85
N VAL A 641 -44.35 -1.56 -5.51
CA VAL A 641 -45.71 -1.09 -5.79
C VAL A 641 -45.87 -1.03 -7.31
N ASN A 642 -46.82 -1.79 -7.86
CA ASN A 642 -47.01 -1.94 -9.31
C ASN A 642 -45.73 -2.38 -10.08
N GLY A 643 -44.84 -3.12 -9.42
CA GLY A 643 -43.54 -3.53 -9.97
C GLY A 643 -42.45 -2.46 -9.92
N GLU A 644 -42.73 -1.28 -9.38
CA GLU A 644 -41.76 -0.21 -9.20
C GLU A 644 -41.18 -0.20 -7.78
N TYR A 645 -39.87 0.03 -7.68
CA TYR A 645 -39.15 0.25 -6.43
C TYR A 645 -39.12 1.75 -6.11
N ARG A 646 -39.77 2.14 -5.00
CA ARG A 646 -39.97 3.55 -4.61
C ARG A 646 -39.64 3.77 -3.14
N VAL A 647 -39.24 5.00 -2.81
CA VAL A 647 -38.87 5.44 -1.44
C VAL A 647 -39.71 6.63 -0.93
N ASP A 648 -40.63 7.10 -1.76
CA ASP A 648 -41.51 8.24 -1.48
C ASP A 648 -42.78 7.81 -0.75
N LYS A 649 -43.75 8.72 -0.58
CA LYS A 649 -45.02 8.39 0.10
C LYS A 649 -45.81 7.27 -0.58
N GLY A 650 -45.57 7.02 -1.87
CA GLY A 650 -46.17 5.92 -2.62
C GLY A 650 -45.42 4.59 -2.53
N ALA A 651 -44.36 4.51 -1.71
CA ALA A 651 -43.62 3.27 -1.48
C ALA A 651 -44.44 2.22 -0.71
N ALA A 652 -44.04 0.95 -0.84
CA ALA A 652 -44.70 -0.14 -0.12
C ALA A 652 -44.59 0.06 1.40
N PRO A 653 -45.65 -0.20 2.19
CA PRO A 653 -45.60 -0.06 3.65
C PRO A 653 -44.50 -0.91 4.31
N LYS A 654 -44.16 -2.05 3.71
CA LYS A 654 -43.04 -2.90 4.18
C LYS A 654 -41.68 -2.25 3.93
N MET A 655 -41.51 -1.53 2.81
CA MET A 655 -40.29 -0.78 2.52
C MET A 655 -40.10 0.40 3.49
N LEU A 656 -41.15 1.18 3.77
CA LEU A 656 -41.06 2.33 4.66
C LEU A 656 -40.78 1.96 6.14
N ASN A 657 -41.07 0.72 6.52
CA ASN A 657 -40.93 0.23 7.90
C ASN A 657 -39.80 -0.80 8.07
N CYS A 658 -39.09 -1.17 7.01
CA CYS A 658 -37.96 -2.10 7.12
C CYS A 658 -36.78 -1.44 7.84
N LEU A 659 -35.92 -2.27 8.45
CA LEU A 659 -34.78 -1.80 9.21
C LEU A 659 -33.83 -0.94 8.34
N MET A 660 -33.51 -1.38 7.12
CA MET A 660 -32.60 -0.66 6.24
C MET A 660 -33.08 0.77 5.91
N TYR A 661 -34.38 0.94 5.64
CA TYR A 661 -34.96 2.26 5.39
C TYR A 661 -34.87 3.15 6.62
N LYS A 662 -35.25 2.61 7.79
CA LYS A 662 -35.17 3.33 9.06
C LYS A 662 -33.73 3.79 9.38
N LEU A 663 -32.75 2.90 9.21
CA LEU A 663 -31.34 3.20 9.47
C LEU A 663 -30.76 4.20 8.47
N SER A 664 -31.14 4.14 7.20
CA SER A 664 -30.58 5.06 6.19
C SER A 664 -31.16 6.46 6.30
N TYR A 665 -32.47 6.58 6.53
CA TYR A 665 -33.20 7.85 6.50
C TYR A 665 -33.46 8.48 7.88
N TYR A 666 -32.91 7.92 8.97
CA TYR A 666 -33.04 8.51 10.31
C TYR A 666 -32.57 9.97 10.33
N ARG A 667 -33.44 10.89 10.78
CA ARG A 667 -33.22 12.36 10.81
C ARG A 667 -32.92 13.03 9.47
N PHE A 668 -33.05 12.32 8.35
CA PHE A 668 -32.81 12.89 7.02
C PHE A 668 -33.93 13.82 6.55
N GLY A 669 -35.16 13.64 7.06
CA GLY A 669 -36.29 14.53 6.79
C GLY A 669 -36.14 15.97 7.32
N GLU A 670 -35.22 16.19 8.28
CA GLU A 670 -34.91 17.50 8.86
C GLU A 670 -33.86 18.28 8.05
N LEU A 671 -33.13 17.59 7.16
CA LEU A 671 -32.00 18.15 6.41
C LEU A 671 -32.46 18.68 5.04
N LEU A 672 -32.02 19.89 4.67
CA LEU A 672 -32.28 20.47 3.35
C LEU A 672 -31.08 20.17 2.43
N THR A 673 -31.25 19.28 1.44
CA THR A 673 -30.15 18.90 0.53
C THR A 673 -29.96 19.87 -0.66
N GLU A 674 -31.04 20.46 -1.18
CA GLU A 674 -31.01 21.43 -2.28
C GLU A 674 -31.83 22.68 -1.94
N TYR A 675 -31.33 23.86 -2.32
CA TYR A 675 -32.07 25.11 -2.16
C TYR A 675 -33.29 25.11 -3.09
N GLY A 676 -34.49 25.04 -2.51
CA GLY A 676 -35.75 25.07 -3.26
C GLY A 676 -36.29 23.72 -3.75
N LYS A 677 -35.68 22.58 -3.38
CA LYS A 677 -36.26 21.24 -3.59
C LYS A 677 -36.36 20.46 -2.28
N PRO A 678 -37.35 19.57 -2.13
CA PRO A 678 -37.41 18.66 -1.00
C PRO A 678 -36.18 17.73 -0.99
N PRO A 679 -35.73 17.29 0.20
CA PRO A 679 -34.49 16.53 0.34
C PRO A 679 -34.51 15.20 -0.41
N GLY A 680 -33.43 14.91 -1.16
CA GLY A 680 -33.19 13.62 -1.82
C GLY A 680 -33.68 13.46 -3.27
N GLY A 681 -34.06 14.54 -3.96
CA GLY A 681 -34.54 14.50 -5.35
C GLY A 681 -35.98 13.98 -5.52
N VAL A 682 -36.38 13.05 -4.66
CA VAL A 682 -37.77 12.62 -4.44
C VAL A 682 -38.08 12.77 -2.93
N GLU A 683 -39.23 13.36 -2.59
CA GLU A 683 -39.60 13.57 -1.19
C GLU A 683 -39.83 12.24 -0.47
N ILE A 684 -39.06 12.03 0.60
CA ILE A 684 -39.09 10.81 1.43
C ILE A 684 -40.49 10.57 1.99
N GLY A 685 -40.94 9.31 1.97
CA GLY A 685 -42.27 8.91 2.43
C GLY A 685 -42.49 9.16 3.93
N ASN A 686 -41.58 8.66 4.76
CA ASN A 686 -41.64 8.82 6.22
C ASN A 686 -40.54 9.78 6.70
N LYS A 687 -40.93 10.93 7.24
CA LYS A 687 -40.00 11.97 7.72
C LYS A 687 -39.60 11.78 9.19
N ASP A 688 -40.51 11.24 10.00
CA ASP A 688 -40.33 11.12 11.46
C ASP A 688 -40.05 9.67 11.84
N ILE A 689 -38.80 9.24 11.66
CA ILE A 689 -38.37 7.88 11.99
C ILE A 689 -37.84 7.85 13.42
N LYS A 690 -38.40 6.94 14.25
CA LYS A 690 -37.90 6.64 15.60
C LYS A 690 -37.31 5.23 15.64
N LEU A 691 -36.16 5.10 16.31
CA LEU A 691 -35.48 3.83 16.56
C LEU A 691 -35.68 3.43 18.03
N GLU A 692 -36.24 2.24 18.25
CA GLU A 692 -36.56 1.72 19.57
C GLU A 692 -35.35 0.97 20.15
N HIS A 693 -34.84 -0.01 19.39
CA HIS A 693 -33.78 -0.92 19.83
C HIS A 693 -32.37 -0.49 19.41
N LEU A 694 -32.26 0.56 18.60
CA LEU A 694 -31.01 1.07 18.06
C LEU A 694 -30.79 2.54 18.45
N GLU A 695 -29.53 2.94 18.58
CA GLU A 695 -29.11 4.34 18.75
C GLU A 695 -28.05 4.73 17.72
N GLU A 696 -28.12 5.95 17.19
CA GLU A 696 -27.10 6.48 16.30
C GLU A 696 -25.81 6.74 17.10
N ALA A 697 -24.72 6.05 16.75
CA ALA A 697 -23.45 6.16 17.45
C ALA A 697 -22.49 7.12 16.73
N PHE A 698 -22.48 7.11 15.39
CA PHE A 698 -21.66 7.98 14.57
C PHE A 698 -22.23 8.13 13.17
N THR A 699 -22.16 9.34 12.61
CA THR A 699 -22.49 9.63 11.20
C THR A 699 -21.38 10.53 10.65
N THR A 700 -20.86 10.20 9.48
CA THR A 700 -19.73 10.95 8.88
C THR A 700 -20.13 12.35 8.44
N SER A 701 -19.14 13.20 8.16
CA SER A 701 -19.34 14.60 7.76
C SER A 701 -20.32 14.78 6.60
N ASN A 702 -20.25 13.94 5.57
CA ASN A 702 -21.15 14.01 4.40
C ASN A 702 -22.26 12.93 4.42
N TRP A 703 -22.48 12.30 5.58
CA TRP A 703 -23.51 11.29 5.81
C TRP A 703 -23.39 10.04 4.93
N ILE A 704 -22.20 9.76 4.39
CA ILE A 704 -21.95 8.58 3.53
C ILE A 704 -21.99 7.29 4.34
N VAL A 705 -21.42 7.29 5.55
CA VAL A 705 -21.39 6.11 6.42
C VAL A 705 -22.07 6.44 7.74
N ARG A 706 -22.98 5.57 8.15
CA ARG A 706 -23.73 5.69 9.41
C ARG A 706 -23.50 4.44 10.24
N ILE A 707 -23.20 4.64 11.51
CA ILE A 707 -22.93 3.58 12.48
C ILE A 707 -23.94 3.69 13.61
N TYR A 708 -24.68 2.60 13.81
CA TYR A 708 -25.67 2.44 14.85
C TYR A 708 -25.18 1.45 15.89
N LYS A 709 -25.57 1.65 17.13
CA LYS A 709 -25.30 0.74 18.24
C LYS A 709 -26.58 0.04 18.67
N VAL A 710 -26.49 -1.26 18.87
CA VAL A 710 -27.59 -2.11 19.34
C VAL A 710 -27.75 -1.91 20.85
N LYS A 711 -28.95 -1.50 21.30
CA LYS A 711 -29.20 -1.27 22.72
C LYS A 711 -29.28 -2.60 23.47
N PRO A 712 -28.84 -2.63 24.75
CA PRO A 712 -29.12 -3.76 25.62
C PRO A 712 -30.64 -3.93 25.80
N PRO A 713 -31.11 -5.15 26.10
CA PRO A 713 -32.54 -5.37 26.34
C PRO A 713 -33.04 -4.49 27.49
N ASN A 714 -34.23 -3.92 27.34
CA ASN A 714 -34.83 -3.06 28.35
C ASN A 714 -34.88 -3.77 29.71
N ASN A 715 -34.33 -3.13 30.75
CA ASN A 715 -34.26 -3.68 32.11
C ASN A 715 -35.66 -4.02 32.68
N SER A 716 -36.73 -3.39 32.19
CA SER A 716 -38.13 -3.67 32.56
C SER A 716 -38.66 -5.02 32.05
N ASN A 717 -38.07 -5.61 31.00
CA ASN A 717 -38.47 -6.94 30.52
C ASN A 717 -37.84 -8.11 31.30
N ARG A 718 -36.85 -7.85 32.17
CA ARG A 718 -36.38 -8.89 33.12
C ARG A 718 -37.43 -9.24 34.17
N GLU A 719 -38.30 -8.29 34.52
CA GLU A 719 -39.44 -8.56 35.40
C GLU A 719 -40.59 -9.24 34.66
N ILE A 720 -40.80 -9.00 33.37
CA ILE A 720 -41.92 -9.63 32.61
C ILE A 720 -41.69 -11.12 32.37
N ILE A 721 -40.45 -11.60 32.26
CA ILE A 721 -40.15 -13.05 32.18
C ILE A 721 -40.36 -13.75 33.54
N TYR A 722 -40.20 -13.04 34.66
CA TYR A 722 -40.52 -13.55 36.01
C TYR A 722 -41.97 -13.28 36.46
N SER A 723 -42.68 -12.36 35.78
CA SER A 723 -44.04 -11.92 36.12
C SER A 723 -45.12 -12.40 35.15
N ASN A 724 -44.78 -13.22 34.14
CA ASN A 724 -45.76 -13.88 33.27
C ASN A 724 -46.42 -15.12 33.90
N SER A 725 -46.16 -15.41 35.19
CA SER A 725 -46.94 -16.39 35.95
C SER A 725 -48.05 -15.80 36.82
N VAL A 726 -48.17 -14.48 37.00
CA VAL A 726 -49.26 -13.90 37.80
C VAL A 726 -49.62 -12.48 37.36
N LEU A 727 -50.92 -12.27 37.14
CA LEU A 727 -51.66 -11.01 37.03
C LEU A 727 -51.83 -10.36 35.65
N SER A 728 -52.90 -10.80 35.00
CA SER A 728 -53.81 -9.96 34.22
C SER A 728 -54.45 -8.85 35.08
N CYS A 729 -54.82 -7.75 34.42
CA CYS A 729 -55.66 -6.62 34.88
C CYS A 729 -54.95 -5.45 35.60
N PHE A 730 -54.70 -4.35 34.89
CA PHE A 730 -55.55 -3.13 34.91
C PHE A 730 -54.83 -1.98 34.16
N HIS A 731 -55.48 -1.44 33.12
CA HIS A 731 -55.10 -0.18 32.49
C HIS A 731 -55.76 0.99 33.23
N ARG A 732 -54.99 2.02 33.60
CA ARG A 732 -55.54 3.38 33.81
C ARG A 732 -54.57 4.46 33.36
N LYS A 733 -55.07 5.40 32.56
CA LYS A 733 -54.42 6.58 32.00
C LYS A 733 -54.02 7.57 33.10
N GLU A 734 -52.79 8.08 33.07
CA GLU A 734 -52.42 9.31 33.78
C GLU A 734 -52.28 10.48 32.79
N GLN A 735 -53.12 11.49 32.99
CA GLN A 735 -52.97 12.83 32.44
C GLN A 735 -52.13 13.66 33.42
N LYS A 736 -51.07 14.31 32.93
CA LYS A 736 -50.39 15.40 33.67
C LYS A 736 -51.32 16.60 33.80
N PRO A 737 -51.20 17.35 34.91
CA PRO A 737 -50.72 18.71 34.73
C PRO A 737 -49.64 19.14 35.75
N THR A 738 -48.90 20.15 35.33
CA THR A 738 -47.87 20.92 36.01
C THR A 738 -48.37 21.66 37.25
N MET A 739 -47.73 21.49 38.41
CA MET A 739 -47.42 22.59 39.34
C MET A 739 -46.53 22.14 40.51
N GLU A 740 -45.53 22.99 40.77
CA GLU A 740 -44.78 23.25 42.02
C GLU A 740 -44.22 22.11 42.90
N LEU A 741 -42.90 22.20 43.06
CA LEU A 741 -42.06 21.44 43.97
C LEU A 741 -42.23 22.00 45.41
N GLN A 742 -42.94 21.29 46.28
CA GLN A 742 -42.84 21.50 47.73
C GLN A 742 -42.59 20.16 48.43
N GLY A 743 -41.43 20.07 49.08
CA GLY A 743 -41.06 18.95 49.92
C GLY A 743 -41.92 18.87 51.17
N LEU A 744 -42.46 17.68 51.44
CA LEU A 744 -43.23 17.38 52.64
C LEU A 744 -42.45 16.36 53.48
N LEU A 745 -41.72 16.90 54.46
CA LEU A 745 -41.21 16.19 55.64
C LEU A 745 -42.39 15.99 56.61
N PHE A 746 -42.70 14.73 56.94
CA PHE A 746 -43.53 14.40 58.11
C PHE A 746 -42.68 13.68 59.15
N THR A 747 -42.59 14.27 60.35
CA THR A 747 -42.00 13.66 61.55
C THR A 747 -43.01 13.73 62.71
N GLY A 748 -42.98 12.73 63.60
CA GLY A 748 -43.67 12.68 64.90
C GLY A 748 -44.36 11.33 65.16
N ARG A 749 -43.67 10.25 65.61
CA ARG A 749 -43.24 9.85 66.98
C ARG A 749 -44.34 9.55 68.01
N CYS A 750 -44.31 8.31 68.54
CA CYS A 750 -44.33 7.85 69.96
C CYS A 750 -44.62 6.32 69.94
N SER A 751 -43.97 5.38 70.66
CA SER A 751 -43.14 5.40 71.86
C SER A 751 -42.33 4.08 72.03
N ASN A 752 -41.12 4.22 72.57
CA ASN A 752 -40.40 3.42 73.60
C ASN A 752 -40.54 1.89 73.73
N LEU A 753 -39.40 1.18 73.60
CA LEU A 753 -38.85 0.34 74.68
C LEU A 753 -37.31 0.40 74.68
N LEU A 754 -36.74 0.54 75.88
CA LEU A 754 -35.33 0.82 76.25
C LEU A 754 -34.86 -0.41 77.08
N VAL A 755 -33.66 -1.00 76.89
CA VAL A 755 -32.38 -0.93 77.66
C VAL A 755 -31.77 -2.35 77.49
N ALA A 756 -30.47 -2.64 77.24
CA ALA A 756 -29.32 -2.43 78.12
C ALA A 756 -27.97 -2.80 77.45
N ASP A 757 -26.92 -2.17 77.99
CA ASP A 757 -25.48 -2.19 77.70
C ASP A 757 -24.72 -3.54 77.75
N GLY A 758 -23.52 -3.55 77.15
CA GLY A 758 -22.44 -4.48 77.54
C GLY A 758 -21.15 -4.44 76.68
N ARG A 759 -20.06 -3.93 77.25
CA ARG A 759 -18.70 -3.72 76.69
C ARG A 759 -17.84 -5.00 76.57
N TYR A 760 -16.80 -4.97 75.71
CA TYR A 760 -15.34 -5.11 75.98
C TYR A 760 -14.50 -5.82 74.88
N ASN A 761 -13.31 -5.24 74.63
CA ASN A 761 -12.15 -5.79 73.90
C ASN A 761 -11.43 -6.89 74.71
N LEU A 762 -10.78 -7.87 74.04
CA LEU A 762 -9.33 -8.20 74.16
C LEU A 762 -8.92 -9.50 73.43
N LYS A 763 -7.65 -9.51 73.00
CA LYS A 763 -6.88 -10.53 72.25
C LYS A 763 -6.69 -11.86 73.01
N ALA A 764 -6.57 -12.97 72.27
CA ALA A 764 -5.55 -14.01 72.50
C ALA A 764 -5.52 -15.06 71.35
N ASN A 765 -4.31 -15.40 70.90
CA ASN A 765 -3.93 -16.62 70.16
C ASN A 765 -3.36 -17.60 71.23
N PRO A 766 -3.37 -18.95 71.11
CA PRO A 766 -2.34 -19.63 70.31
C PRO A 766 -2.60 -21.10 69.83
N SER A 767 -1.97 -21.45 68.70
CA SER A 767 -1.13 -22.66 68.40
C SER A 767 -1.60 -24.13 68.50
N LEU A 768 -1.07 -24.91 67.51
CA LEU A 768 -0.67 -26.34 67.44
C LEU A 768 -1.67 -27.38 66.84
N ARG A 769 -1.31 -28.39 66.01
CA ARG A 769 -0.16 -28.75 65.14
C ARG A 769 -0.44 -30.12 64.46
N LEU A 770 0.43 -30.49 63.48
CA LEU A 770 0.78 -31.82 62.91
C LEU A 770 0.00 -32.24 61.63
N LYS A 771 0.60 -32.75 60.54
CA LYS A 771 1.96 -33.14 60.04
C LYS A 771 1.75 -33.30 58.51
N ASP A 772 2.49 -32.77 57.55
CA ASP A 772 3.92 -32.72 57.22
C ASP A 772 4.52 -34.01 56.60
N LYS A 773 5.06 -33.86 55.38
CA LYS A 773 6.24 -34.51 54.73
C LYS A 773 6.31 -34.05 53.26
N SER A 774 7.12 -33.04 52.90
CA SER A 774 8.58 -33.05 52.59
C SER A 774 8.90 -33.60 51.19
N SER A 775 9.75 -33.05 50.31
CA SER A 775 10.79 -31.98 50.34
C SER A 775 11.39 -31.91 48.91
N SER A 776 11.68 -30.74 48.31
CA SER A 776 12.98 -30.01 48.30
C SER A 776 14.18 -30.88 47.82
N GLN A 777 15.14 -30.51 46.97
CA GLN A 777 15.70 -29.22 46.57
C GLN A 777 16.88 -29.46 45.59
N ARG A 778 17.33 -28.38 44.92
CA ARG A 778 18.73 -27.99 44.57
C ARG A 778 19.26 -28.06 43.12
N VAL A 779 19.58 -26.83 42.72
CA VAL A 779 20.54 -26.31 41.75
C VAL A 779 22.01 -26.63 42.13
N ARG A 780 22.84 -26.97 41.13
CA ARG A 780 24.15 -26.38 40.71
C ARG A 780 25.29 -27.38 40.41
N ALA A 781 25.79 -27.25 39.18
CA ALA A 781 27.20 -27.23 38.73
C ALA A 781 28.02 -28.53 38.49
N ALA A 782 28.71 -28.45 37.34
CA ALA A 782 30.11 -28.85 37.07
C ALA A 782 30.44 -30.21 36.41
N LEU A 783 30.91 -30.08 35.15
CA LEU A 783 32.16 -30.62 34.58
C LEU A 783 32.39 -32.14 34.39
N LYS A 784 32.62 -32.46 33.10
CA LYS A 784 33.73 -33.26 32.51
C LYS A 784 33.57 -34.77 32.22
N LEU A 785 33.96 -35.08 30.96
CA LEU A 785 34.54 -36.32 30.38
C LEU A 785 33.56 -37.49 30.16
N GLY A 786 33.53 -38.26 29.08
CA GLY A 786 34.21 -38.46 27.77
C GLY A 786 33.28 -39.45 27.01
N HIS A 787 33.39 -39.86 25.75
CA HIS A 787 34.52 -40.10 24.87
C HIS A 787 33.94 -40.43 23.46
N VAL A 788 34.55 -39.86 22.42
CA VAL A 788 34.89 -40.45 21.12
C VAL A 788 34.08 -41.67 20.59
N ARG A 789 33.43 -41.51 19.43
CA ARG A 789 33.66 -42.41 18.29
C ARG A 789 33.43 -41.74 16.93
N ARG A 790 34.54 -41.49 16.24
CA ARG A 790 34.64 -41.35 14.77
C ARG A 790 34.18 -42.63 14.09
N SER A 791 33.49 -42.51 12.97
CA SER A 791 33.72 -43.42 11.83
C SER A 791 33.53 -42.69 10.51
N ASN A 792 34.66 -42.50 9.83
CA ASN A 792 34.76 -42.14 8.43
C ASN A 792 34.15 -43.25 7.55
N ARG A 793 33.47 -42.87 6.48
CA ARG A 793 33.59 -43.55 5.19
C ARG A 793 33.55 -42.52 4.06
N THR A 794 34.73 -42.19 3.59
CA THR A 794 35.02 -41.59 2.29
C THR A 794 35.07 -42.68 1.21
N SER A 795 34.96 -42.25 -0.05
CA SER A 795 35.14 -42.99 -1.32
C SER A 795 33.92 -43.79 -1.78
N THR A 796 33.25 -43.45 -2.87
CA THR A 796 33.85 -43.38 -4.23
C THR A 796 33.41 -42.19 -5.09
N CYS A 797 34.37 -41.79 -5.92
CA CYS A 797 34.42 -40.65 -6.80
C CYS A 797 33.71 -40.89 -8.15
N ALA A 798 33.40 -39.77 -8.82
CA ALA A 798 33.38 -39.59 -10.27
C ALA A 798 32.29 -40.28 -11.12
N ARG A 799 31.21 -39.52 -11.39
CA ARG A 799 30.77 -39.17 -12.76
C ARG A 799 29.72 -38.06 -12.69
N GLY A 800 30.01 -36.92 -13.32
CA GLY A 800 29.03 -35.82 -13.46
C GLY A 800 29.58 -34.40 -13.41
N LEU A 801 30.86 -34.18 -13.73
CA LEU A 801 31.50 -32.85 -13.68
C LEU A 801 31.25 -32.00 -14.94
N LEU A 802 30.08 -32.12 -15.57
CA LEU A 802 29.69 -31.38 -16.77
C LEU A 802 28.34 -30.64 -16.68
N TRP A 803 27.73 -30.58 -15.49
CA TRP A 803 26.41 -29.97 -15.28
C TRP A 803 26.41 -28.66 -14.46
N ARG A 804 27.60 -28.17 -14.03
CA ARG A 804 27.72 -26.97 -13.18
C ARG A 804 28.12 -25.68 -13.90
N TRP A 805 28.41 -25.72 -15.22
CA TRP A 805 28.92 -24.56 -15.94
C TRP A 805 27.90 -23.83 -16.83
N GLY A 806 26.69 -24.38 -17.02
CA GLY A 806 25.64 -23.78 -17.86
C GLY A 806 24.67 -22.84 -17.13
N MET A 807 24.31 -23.16 -15.88
CA MET A 807 23.28 -22.43 -15.13
C MET A 807 23.81 -21.17 -14.42
N SER A 808 25.12 -21.10 -14.15
CA SER A 808 25.73 -19.92 -13.54
C SER A 808 25.80 -18.73 -14.49
N LYS A 809 25.89 -18.95 -15.81
CA LYS A 809 25.99 -17.85 -16.78
C LYS A 809 24.66 -17.15 -17.07
N ILE A 810 23.53 -17.84 -16.93
CA ILE A 810 22.20 -17.24 -17.16
C ILE A 810 21.80 -16.35 -15.97
N ILE A 811 22.11 -16.80 -14.75
CA ILE A 811 21.89 -16.03 -13.52
C ILE A 811 22.89 -14.85 -13.45
N SER A 812 24.15 -15.05 -13.86
CA SER A 812 25.11 -13.93 -13.97
C SER A 812 24.75 -12.91 -15.03
N ILE A 813 24.11 -13.27 -16.15
CA ILE A 813 23.68 -12.30 -17.17
C ILE A 813 22.45 -11.49 -16.68
N TYR A 814 21.53 -12.13 -15.95
CA TYR A 814 20.42 -11.43 -15.31
C TYR A 814 20.89 -10.49 -14.19
N LEU A 815 21.89 -10.88 -13.39
CA LEU A 815 22.50 -10.00 -12.39
C LEU A 815 23.39 -8.91 -13.02
N LEU A 816 24.14 -9.18 -14.09
CA LEU A 816 25.00 -8.18 -14.75
C LEU A 816 24.21 -7.08 -15.45
N CYS A 817 23.02 -7.37 -15.99
CA CYS A 817 22.18 -6.33 -16.60
C CYS A 817 21.56 -5.38 -15.56
N CYS A 818 21.33 -5.83 -14.33
CA CYS A 818 20.89 -4.95 -13.23
C CYS A 818 22.03 -4.13 -12.60
N LEU A 819 23.29 -4.55 -12.77
CA LEU A 819 24.46 -3.90 -12.17
C LEU A 819 25.07 -2.74 -13.00
N ASN A 820 24.72 -2.60 -14.28
CA ASN A 820 25.27 -1.53 -15.13
C ASN A 820 24.61 -0.15 -14.97
N LEU A 821 23.65 0.00 -14.06
CA LEU A 821 23.02 1.29 -13.72
C LEU A 821 23.50 1.88 -12.37
N VAL A 822 24.48 1.27 -11.70
CA VAL A 822 24.99 1.76 -10.39
C VAL A 822 26.52 1.87 -10.33
N ALA A 823 27.24 1.67 -11.44
CA ALA A 823 28.68 1.89 -11.47
C ALA A 823 29.04 3.38 -11.65
N MET A 824 28.73 4.21 -10.64
CA MET A 824 29.44 5.44 -10.27
C MET A 824 29.01 5.83 -8.84
N ALA A 825 29.41 5.04 -7.85
CA ALA A 825 29.50 5.50 -6.47
C ALA A 825 30.68 4.76 -5.83
N GLN A 826 31.84 5.41 -5.88
CA GLN A 826 33.06 4.95 -5.24
C GLN A 826 32.87 4.79 -3.73
N ASP A 827 33.40 3.67 -3.24
CA ASP A 827 33.88 3.36 -1.89
C ASP A 827 33.40 4.24 -0.75
N TYR A 828 32.45 3.72 0.03
CA TYR A 828 32.31 4.09 1.44
C TYR A 828 32.23 2.83 2.32
N PRO A 829 33.00 2.77 3.42
CA PRO A 829 33.07 1.58 4.26
C PRO A 829 31.77 1.33 5.02
N SER A 830 31.46 0.05 5.21
CA SER A 830 30.26 -0.49 5.87
C SER A 830 30.07 0.01 7.30
N LEU A 831 28.90 0.56 7.63
CA LEU A 831 28.51 0.85 9.02
C LEU A 831 27.98 -0.43 9.70
N SER A 832 28.86 -1.02 10.51
CA SER A 832 28.47 -1.80 11.69
C SER A 832 27.76 -0.86 12.67
N THR A 833 26.84 -1.38 13.48
CA THR A 833 26.18 -0.64 14.56
C THR A 833 27.22 -0.28 15.62
N SER A 834 28.00 0.78 15.42
CA SER A 834 28.89 1.33 16.44
C SER A 834 28.08 2.28 17.31
N SER A 835 27.98 1.97 18.61
CA SER A 835 27.65 2.97 19.63
C SER A 835 28.58 4.17 19.42
N TYR A 836 28.04 5.35 19.08
CA TYR A 836 28.87 6.53 18.94
C TYR A 836 29.45 6.89 20.30
N GLY A 837 30.74 7.24 20.35
CA GLY A 837 31.46 7.47 21.62
C GLY A 837 30.91 8.61 22.48
N CYS A 838 30.00 9.45 21.94
CA CYS A 838 29.34 10.53 22.68
C CYS A 838 28.17 10.07 23.56
N GLU A 839 27.66 8.84 23.41
CA GLU A 839 26.50 8.37 24.18
C GLU A 839 26.83 8.12 25.67
N ASP A 840 28.06 7.71 25.98
CA ASP A 840 28.55 7.60 27.36
C ASP A 840 29.34 8.86 27.74
N VAL A 841 28.68 9.76 28.47
CA VAL A 841 29.23 11.05 28.93
C VAL A 841 30.53 10.87 29.71
N SER A 842 30.65 9.81 30.53
CA SER A 842 31.82 9.60 31.39
C SER A 842 33.06 9.21 30.59
N SER A 843 32.91 8.37 29.56
CA SER A 843 34.01 8.02 28.67
C SER A 843 34.30 9.11 27.64
N TYR A 844 33.28 9.83 27.15
CA TYR A 844 33.42 10.92 26.19
C TYR A 844 34.33 12.05 26.71
N TYR A 845 34.21 12.41 28.00
CA TYR A 845 35.06 13.42 28.65
C TYR A 845 36.24 12.85 29.44
N ALA A 846 36.53 11.55 29.36
CA ALA A 846 37.58 10.91 30.17
C ALA A 846 38.96 11.55 29.98
N SER A 847 39.27 12.00 28.76
CA SER A 847 40.56 12.62 28.41
C SER A 847 40.76 14.05 28.92
N VAL A 848 39.75 14.61 29.59
CA VAL A 848 39.69 16.01 30.05
C VAL A 848 39.89 16.13 31.58
N LYS A 849 39.79 15.01 32.31
CA LYS A 849 39.89 14.97 33.78
C LYS A 849 41.20 15.60 34.28
N GLY A 850 41.09 16.56 35.21
CA GLY A 850 42.22 17.20 35.88
C GLY A 850 42.85 18.41 35.17
N LEU A 851 42.44 18.75 33.95
CA LEU A 851 42.95 19.91 33.20
C LEU A 851 42.24 21.22 33.60
N LYS A 852 42.94 22.36 33.54
CA LYS A 852 42.39 23.71 33.79
C LYS A 852 42.89 24.74 32.77
N GLY A 853 42.19 25.87 32.64
CA GLY A 853 42.58 27.01 31.82
C GLY A 853 42.72 26.69 30.32
N LYS A 854 43.76 27.21 29.67
CA LYS A 854 44.00 27.03 28.22
C LYS A 854 44.16 25.56 27.81
N ALA A 855 44.74 24.72 28.68
CA ALA A 855 44.91 23.29 28.41
C ALA A 855 43.56 22.56 28.34
N LEU A 856 42.65 22.88 29.26
CA LEU A 856 41.27 22.38 29.26
C LEU A 856 40.52 22.81 27.99
N LYS A 857 40.59 24.10 27.63
CA LYS A 857 39.97 24.63 26.40
C LYS A 857 40.45 23.90 25.14
N LYS A 858 41.77 23.70 25.00
CA LYS A 858 42.35 23.00 23.84
C LYS A 858 41.94 21.54 23.76
N LYS A 859 41.89 20.85 24.90
CA LYS A 859 41.48 19.45 24.93
C LYS A 859 39.99 19.29 24.63
N LEU A 860 39.12 20.12 25.20
CA LEU A 860 37.69 20.13 24.88
C LEU A 860 37.43 20.41 23.41
N HIS A 861 38.11 21.41 22.82
CA HIS A 861 38.03 21.67 21.39
C HIS A 861 38.34 20.42 20.57
N SER A 862 39.41 19.67 20.89
CA SER A 862 39.76 18.45 20.15
C SER A 862 38.71 17.32 20.24
N VAL A 863 37.88 17.34 21.28
CA VAL A 863 36.79 16.37 21.49
C VAL A 863 35.55 16.79 20.70
N ILE A 864 35.15 18.07 20.76
CA ILE A 864 33.84 18.52 20.25
C ILE A 864 33.86 19.04 18.81
N SER A 865 35.03 19.42 18.28
CA SER A 865 35.16 19.99 16.92
C SER A 865 34.97 18.97 15.80
N LYS A 866 35.07 17.67 16.11
CA LYS A 866 34.78 16.58 15.18
C LYS A 866 33.30 16.23 15.28
N HIS A 867 32.49 16.84 14.43
CA HIS A 867 31.06 16.58 14.37
C HIS A 867 30.57 16.45 12.92
N GLN A 868 29.39 15.86 12.76
CA GLN A 868 28.73 15.75 11.46
C GLN A 868 28.04 17.07 11.11
N SER A 869 28.40 17.67 9.97
CA SER A 869 27.75 18.87 9.46
C SER A 869 26.43 18.53 8.76
N LEU A 870 25.36 19.24 9.09
CA LEU A 870 24.07 19.12 8.40
C LEU A 870 23.97 20.12 7.25
N SER A 871 23.15 19.79 6.24
CA SER A 871 22.74 20.76 5.23
C SER A 871 21.77 21.79 5.82
N TYR A 872 21.70 22.97 5.21
CA TYR A 872 20.82 24.03 5.70
C TYR A 872 19.33 23.64 5.65
N LYS A 873 18.93 22.67 4.80
CA LYS A 873 17.55 22.18 4.75
C LYS A 873 17.24 21.23 5.92
N GLU A 874 18.15 20.32 6.24
CA GLU A 874 17.99 19.33 7.32
C GLU A 874 17.87 19.98 8.72
N VAL A 875 18.47 21.16 8.91
CA VAL A 875 18.34 21.93 10.15
C VAL A 875 16.88 22.23 10.50
N TRP A 876 16.02 22.48 9.50
CA TRP A 876 14.59 22.74 9.77
C TRP A 876 13.91 21.55 10.44
N ASP A 877 14.21 20.34 9.96
CA ASP A 877 13.59 19.13 10.47
C ASP A 877 14.20 18.73 11.81
N ALA A 878 15.51 18.97 11.99
CA ALA A 878 16.18 18.78 13.26
C ALA A 878 15.60 19.69 14.37
N VAL A 879 15.44 20.99 14.09
CA VAL A 879 14.90 21.96 15.08
C VAL A 879 13.44 21.64 15.44
N LYS A 880 12.61 21.21 14.49
CA LYS A 880 11.23 20.75 14.76
C LYS A 880 11.17 19.55 15.70
N PHE A 881 12.21 18.72 15.72
CA PHE A 881 12.30 17.56 16.60
C PHE A 881 12.94 17.91 17.95
N LEU A 882 14.02 18.71 17.94
CA LEU A 882 14.79 19.05 19.13
C LEU A 882 14.05 20.00 20.08
N ASP A 883 13.36 21.00 19.53
CA ASP A 883 12.72 22.09 20.30
C ASP A 883 11.17 21.95 20.32
N ALA A 884 10.67 20.73 20.12
CA ALA A 884 9.24 20.41 20.14
C ALA A 884 8.60 20.71 21.51
N ALA A 885 7.37 21.23 21.51
CA ALA A 885 6.64 21.58 22.74
C ALA A 885 6.43 20.40 23.70
N ASN A 886 6.14 19.21 23.17
CA ASN A 886 6.20 17.99 23.97
C ASN A 886 7.58 17.35 23.88
N VAL A 887 8.38 17.52 24.94
CA VAL A 887 9.75 17.03 25.00
C VAL A 887 9.80 15.51 25.05
N ASP A 888 8.87 14.81 25.70
CA ASP A 888 8.89 13.34 25.81
C ASP A 888 8.43 12.64 24.51
N ARG A 889 7.57 13.30 23.72
CA ARG A 889 7.06 12.79 22.42
C ARG A 889 7.21 13.83 21.29
N PRO A 890 8.44 14.13 20.85
CA PRO A 890 8.71 15.21 19.90
C PRO A 890 8.11 15.00 18.51
N GLN A 891 7.95 13.75 18.06
CA GLN A 891 7.35 13.42 16.75
C GLN A 891 5.83 13.64 16.71
N ALA A 892 5.14 13.42 17.84
CA ALA A 892 3.70 13.61 17.95
C ALA A 892 3.30 15.05 18.28
N SER A 893 4.26 15.89 18.72
CA SER A 893 4.02 17.30 19.02
C SER A 893 3.74 18.10 17.74
N SER A 894 2.60 18.79 17.70
CA SER A 894 2.26 19.75 16.63
C SER A 894 2.93 21.12 16.82
N GLY A 895 3.35 21.45 18.04
CA GLY A 895 3.97 22.73 18.41
C GLY A 895 5.49 22.66 18.63
N ILE A 896 6.14 23.82 18.54
CA ILE A 896 7.56 24.11 18.82
C ILE A 896 7.65 25.30 19.78
N VAL A 897 8.63 25.33 20.68
CA VAL A 897 8.82 26.42 21.66
C VAL A 897 9.88 27.39 21.15
N GLU A 898 9.53 28.66 21.01
CA GLU A 898 10.44 29.73 20.59
C GLU A 898 11.31 30.26 21.74
N ILE A 899 12.59 30.55 21.46
CA ILE A 899 13.59 30.82 22.49
C ILE A 899 13.42 32.18 23.20
N TYR A 900 13.00 33.25 22.49
CA TYR A 900 12.88 34.60 23.07
C TYR A 900 11.45 34.98 23.47
N SER A 901 10.43 34.43 22.80
CA SER A 901 9.02 34.68 23.13
C SER A 901 8.49 33.71 24.19
N LEU A 902 9.15 32.55 24.35
CA LEU A 902 8.71 31.41 25.17
C LEU A 902 7.30 30.90 24.81
N ARG A 903 6.81 31.23 23.61
CA ARG A 903 5.50 30.80 23.10
C ARG A 903 5.63 29.47 22.36
N THR A 904 4.54 28.70 22.38
CA THR A 904 4.41 27.51 21.55
C THR A 904 3.69 27.88 20.26
N VAL A 905 4.36 27.64 19.13
CA VAL A 905 3.84 27.93 17.79
C VAL A 905 3.78 26.66 16.94
N SER A 906 2.97 26.64 15.89
CA SER A 906 2.85 25.45 15.03
C SER A 906 4.14 25.19 14.24
N LYS A 907 4.54 23.91 14.15
CA LYS A 907 5.67 23.48 13.32
C LYS A 907 5.50 23.81 11.83
N ASN A 908 4.26 23.98 11.38
CA ASN A 908 3.91 24.29 9.99
C ASN A 908 4.16 25.76 9.61
N LEU A 909 4.39 26.63 10.60
CA LEU A 909 4.72 28.04 10.39
C LEU A 909 6.23 28.28 10.21
N ALA A 910 7.02 27.22 10.06
CA ALA A 910 8.45 27.29 9.82
C ALA A 910 8.78 28.12 8.57
N GLY A 911 9.49 29.24 8.75
CA GLY A 911 9.95 30.13 7.68
C GLY A 911 8.87 31.04 7.08
N LYS A 912 7.67 31.10 7.67
CA LYS A 912 6.60 32.02 7.25
C LYS A 912 6.71 33.37 7.99
N PRO A 913 6.26 34.49 7.40
CA PRO A 913 6.31 35.82 8.03
C PRO A 913 5.59 35.88 9.38
N GLU A 914 4.41 35.26 9.50
CA GLU A 914 3.62 35.14 10.73
C GLU A 914 4.06 33.98 11.64
N GLY A 915 5.25 33.42 11.41
CA GLY A 915 5.72 32.20 12.05
C GLY A 915 7.07 32.36 12.74
N TRP A 916 7.85 31.28 12.71
CA TRP A 916 9.15 31.21 13.36
C TRP A 916 10.26 30.93 12.35
N ASN A 917 11.45 31.44 12.65
CA ASN A 917 12.67 31.23 11.88
C ASN A 917 13.77 30.61 12.73
N ARG A 918 14.83 30.14 12.06
CA ARG A 918 16.04 29.64 12.70
C ARG A 918 16.88 30.83 13.12
N GLU A 919 16.97 31.04 14.42
CA GLU A 919 17.84 32.02 15.04
C GLU A 919 19.25 31.43 15.21
N HIS A 920 20.25 32.21 14.83
CA HIS A 920 21.66 31.93 15.07
C HIS A 920 22.07 32.65 16.35
N LEU A 921 22.15 31.92 17.47
CA LEU A 921 22.50 32.52 18.76
C LEU A 921 23.84 33.26 18.69
N TRP A 922 24.83 32.75 17.97
CA TRP A 922 25.99 33.50 17.50
C TRP A 922 25.69 34.10 16.12
N PRO A 923 25.57 35.43 15.94
CA PRO A 923 25.21 36.04 14.66
C PRO A 923 26.29 35.85 13.60
N ARG A 924 25.88 35.79 12.34
CA ARG A 924 26.79 35.70 11.19
C ARG A 924 27.78 36.86 11.10
N SER A 925 27.37 38.06 11.51
CA SER A 925 28.24 39.26 11.49
C SER A 925 29.47 39.13 12.38
N TYR A 926 29.48 38.25 13.39
CA TYR A 926 30.63 37.97 14.25
C TYR A 926 31.43 36.73 13.76
N GLY A 927 31.45 36.46 12.45
CA GLY A 927 32.43 35.52 11.87
C GLY A 927 31.92 34.12 11.49
N LEU A 928 30.61 33.85 11.47
CA LEU A 928 30.10 32.57 10.93
C LEU A 928 30.00 32.63 9.41
N ILE A 929 30.94 31.96 8.72
CA ILE A 929 31.08 32.05 7.26
C ILE A 929 30.78 30.71 6.56
N SER A 930 31.10 29.55 7.18
CA SER A 930 31.12 28.25 6.51
C SER A 930 30.22 27.18 7.13
N GLY A 931 29.88 26.18 6.31
CA GLY A 931 28.88 25.13 6.54
C GLY A 931 28.77 24.58 7.96
N PRO A 932 29.79 23.90 8.52
CA PRO A 932 29.66 23.23 9.82
C PRO A 932 29.32 24.17 10.97
N SER A 933 29.88 25.40 10.97
CA SER A 933 29.61 26.43 11.97
C SER A 933 28.25 27.12 11.79
N LEU A 934 27.74 27.13 10.55
CA LEU A 934 26.47 27.76 10.18
C LEU A 934 25.27 26.86 10.46
N THR A 935 25.46 25.54 10.45
CA THR A 935 24.41 24.53 10.65
C THR A 935 24.51 23.79 11.99
N ASP A 936 25.34 24.29 12.91
CA ASP A 936 25.51 23.72 14.25
C ASP A 936 24.22 23.84 15.07
N LEU A 937 23.64 22.71 15.44
CA LEU A 937 22.38 22.61 16.18
C LEU A 937 22.51 23.08 17.63
N HIS A 938 23.72 23.17 18.20
CA HIS A 938 23.90 23.83 19.50
C HIS A 938 23.81 25.36 19.39
N ASN A 939 23.98 25.93 18.19
CA ASN A 939 23.89 27.36 17.92
C ASN A 939 22.51 27.81 17.39
N ILE A 940 21.71 26.88 16.83
CA ILE A 940 20.45 27.20 16.18
C ILE A 940 19.26 26.91 17.09
N ARG A 941 18.38 27.90 17.25
CA ARG A 941 17.13 27.79 18.01
C ARG A 941 15.95 28.35 17.20
N PRO A 942 14.71 27.91 17.45
CA PRO A 942 13.53 28.53 16.85
C PRO A 942 13.23 29.88 17.53
N ALA A 943 12.93 30.92 16.76
CA ALA A 943 12.51 32.22 17.28
C ALA A 943 11.44 32.83 16.36
N ASP A 944 10.51 33.58 16.93
CA ASP A 944 9.55 34.39 16.18
C ASP A 944 10.29 35.30 15.18
N VAL A 945 9.75 35.43 13.96
CA VAL A 945 10.40 36.17 12.86
C VAL A 945 10.65 37.65 13.22
N ASN A 946 9.70 38.30 13.91
CA ASN A 946 9.79 39.71 14.28
C ASN A 946 10.73 39.92 15.46
N VAL A 947 10.69 39.03 16.45
CA VAL A 947 11.64 39.07 17.59
C VAL A 947 13.07 38.80 17.12
N ASN A 948 13.25 37.84 16.20
CA ASN A 948 14.54 37.54 15.59
C ASN A 948 15.09 38.75 14.80
N SER A 949 14.23 39.43 14.04
CA SER A 949 14.59 40.67 13.35
C SER A 949 15.02 41.79 14.33
N SER A 950 14.29 41.98 15.43
CA SER A 950 14.62 42.97 16.49
C SER A 950 15.93 42.64 17.21
N ARG A 951 16.22 41.36 17.41
CA ARG A 951 17.49 40.89 17.97
C ARG A 951 18.66 41.23 17.03
N GLY A 952 18.51 40.95 15.74
CA GLY A 952 19.51 41.24 14.72
C GLY A 952 20.89 40.67 15.06
N ASN A 953 21.88 41.55 15.22
CA ASN A 953 23.26 41.21 15.58
C ASN A 953 23.69 41.76 16.96
N LYS A 954 22.75 42.06 17.85
CA LYS A 954 23.06 42.56 19.19
C LYS A 954 23.76 41.48 20.03
N TYR A 955 24.75 41.88 20.83
CA TYR A 955 25.45 40.96 21.72
C TYR A 955 24.68 40.74 23.02
N TYR A 956 24.91 39.60 23.68
CA TYR A 956 24.22 39.30 24.93
C TYR A 956 24.84 40.08 26.10
N GLY A 957 23.98 40.78 26.84
CA GLY A 957 24.35 41.57 28.00
C GLY A 957 23.12 42.15 28.70
N GLU A 958 23.26 42.55 29.96
CA GLU A 958 22.20 43.21 30.73
C GLU A 958 22.12 44.71 30.35
N CYS A 959 20.90 45.20 30.16
CA CYS A 959 20.63 46.63 30.03
C CYS A 959 20.92 47.40 31.31
N ASN A 960 21.25 48.69 31.20
CA ASN A 960 21.25 49.59 32.35
C ASN A 960 19.82 50.08 32.64
N LYS A 961 19.22 49.62 33.74
CA LYS A 961 17.85 49.96 34.16
C LYS A 961 17.59 51.46 34.40
N LYS A 962 18.65 52.28 34.48
CA LYS A 962 18.55 53.75 34.62
C LYS A 962 18.60 54.51 33.29
N SER A 963 18.83 53.82 32.17
CA SER A 963 18.87 54.43 30.84
C SER A 963 17.49 54.41 30.19
N ILE A 964 17.06 55.55 29.63
CA ILE A 964 15.82 55.68 28.85
C ILE A 964 15.89 54.86 27.54
N GLN A 965 17.08 54.35 27.17
CA GLN A 965 17.33 53.64 25.92
C GLN A 965 17.13 52.11 25.99
N CYS A 966 16.79 51.54 27.15
CA CYS A 966 16.47 50.12 27.24
C CYS A 966 14.95 49.88 27.16
N LEU A 967 14.52 49.10 26.17
CA LEU A 967 13.12 48.74 25.91
C LEU A 967 12.78 47.40 26.55
N GLN A 968 11.66 47.37 27.29
CA GLN A 968 11.08 46.16 27.88
C GLN A 968 9.55 46.19 27.72
N PRO A 969 8.92 45.20 27.06
CA PRO A 969 9.53 44.09 26.33
C PRO A 969 10.23 44.55 25.05
N ALA A 970 11.26 43.82 24.62
CA ALA A 970 12.08 44.15 23.45
C ALA A 970 11.33 44.17 22.10
N ASN A 971 10.21 43.44 22.02
CA ASN A 971 9.24 43.50 20.92
C ASN A 971 7.87 43.02 21.47
N LYS A 972 6.78 43.29 20.77
CA LYS A 972 5.40 42.93 21.19
C LYS A 972 5.22 41.42 21.38
N GLU A 973 5.88 40.62 20.56
CA GLU A 973 5.82 39.15 20.58
C GLU A 973 6.83 38.52 21.55
N ALA A 974 7.80 39.28 22.06
CA ALA A 974 8.82 38.80 22.99
C ALA A 974 8.25 38.54 24.40
N ALA A 975 8.95 37.74 25.20
CA ALA A 975 8.60 37.56 26.62
C ALA A 975 8.76 38.89 27.39
N PHE A 976 7.94 39.07 28.44
CA PHE A 976 7.83 40.34 29.17
C PHE A 976 9.15 40.82 29.81
N ASP A 977 10.05 39.89 30.16
CA ASP A 977 11.36 40.13 30.76
C ASP A 977 12.51 40.11 29.73
N THR A 978 12.19 40.14 28.42
CA THR A 978 13.16 40.33 27.35
C THR A 978 13.41 41.81 27.17
N GLU A 979 14.66 42.24 27.27
CA GLU A 979 15.07 43.64 27.19
C GLU A 979 16.03 43.85 26.02
N THR A 980 16.03 45.04 25.42
CA THR A 980 17.00 45.40 24.37
C THR A 980 17.37 46.87 24.40
N ASP A 981 18.62 47.16 24.05
CA ASP A 981 19.08 48.50 23.71
C ASP A 981 19.65 48.52 22.27
N LYS A 982 20.39 49.57 21.91
CA LYS A 982 21.00 49.73 20.57
C LYS A 982 21.97 48.60 20.22
N GLU A 983 22.68 48.05 21.19
CA GLU A 983 23.79 47.11 20.98
C GLU A 983 23.62 45.77 21.72
N ARG A 984 22.78 45.74 22.75
CA ARG A 984 22.60 44.64 23.70
C ARG A 984 21.24 44.00 23.59
N TRP A 985 21.24 42.69 23.80
CA TRP A 985 20.05 41.87 23.93
C TRP A 985 20.09 41.12 25.25
N THR A 986 19.07 41.34 26.08
CA THR A 986 18.86 40.59 27.32
C THR A 986 17.71 39.59 27.09
N PRO A 987 18.02 38.29 26.96
CA PRO A 987 16.99 37.27 26.78
C PRO A 987 16.20 37.03 28.09
N PRO A 988 15.03 36.37 28.02
CA PRO A 988 14.21 36.10 29.19
C PRO A 988 14.96 35.21 30.19
N THR A 989 14.70 35.43 31.47
CA THR A 989 15.43 34.83 32.60
C THR A 989 15.53 33.31 32.53
N LYS A 990 14.48 32.63 32.03
CA LYS A 990 14.37 31.17 31.93
C LYS A 990 15.35 30.49 30.96
N VAL A 991 15.95 31.23 30.03
CA VAL A 991 16.82 30.67 28.96
C VAL A 991 18.21 31.30 28.94
N ARG A 992 18.54 32.12 29.94
CA ARG A 992 19.83 32.83 30.01
C ARG A 992 21.00 31.86 30.13
N GLY A 993 20.85 30.79 30.91
CA GLY A 993 21.84 29.73 31.05
C GLY A 993 22.01 28.93 29.76
N ASP A 994 20.90 28.56 29.11
CA ASP A 994 20.92 27.83 27.84
C ASP A 994 21.67 28.57 26.74
N ILE A 995 21.40 29.88 26.61
CA ILE A 995 22.10 30.75 25.66
C ILE A 995 23.57 30.90 26.05
N ALA A 996 23.87 31.11 27.34
CA ALA A 996 25.25 31.21 27.80
C ALA A 996 26.07 29.96 27.45
N ARG A 997 25.54 28.76 27.72
CA ARG A 997 26.20 27.49 27.39
C ARG A 997 26.36 27.27 25.89
N ALA A 998 25.38 27.66 25.08
CA ALA A 998 25.49 27.60 23.62
C ALA A 998 26.62 28.51 23.09
N ILE A 999 26.72 29.73 23.60
CA ILE A 999 27.75 30.69 23.20
C ILE A 999 29.15 30.28 23.70
N LEU A 1000 29.26 29.79 24.94
CA LEU A 1000 30.50 29.23 25.47
C LEU A 1000 30.97 28.03 24.65
N TYR A 1001 30.04 27.16 24.23
CA TYR A 1001 30.33 26.04 23.31
C TYR A 1001 30.89 26.53 21.98
N MET A 1002 30.27 27.51 21.34
CA MET A 1002 30.75 28.07 20.05
C MET A 1002 32.19 28.61 20.17
N ALA A 1003 32.50 29.28 21.28
CA ALA A 1003 33.83 29.82 21.57
C ALA A 1003 34.90 28.76 21.88
N VAL A 1004 34.52 27.51 22.19
CA VAL A 1004 35.45 26.37 22.33
C VAL A 1004 35.50 25.56 21.04
N CYS A 1005 34.36 25.25 20.44
CA CYS A 1005 34.27 24.44 19.23
C CYS A 1005 34.96 25.12 18.03
N TYR A 1006 34.84 26.44 17.89
CA TYR A 1006 35.39 27.20 16.76
C TYR A 1006 36.42 28.27 17.17
N GLY A 1007 36.78 28.36 18.45
CA GLY A 1007 37.71 29.39 18.95
C GLY A 1007 39.21 29.06 18.83
N LEU A 1008 39.58 27.88 18.33
CA LEU A 1008 40.97 27.49 18.05
C LEU A 1008 41.22 27.24 16.57
N HIS A 1009 40.25 26.63 15.90
CA HIS A 1009 40.25 26.44 14.46
C HIS A 1009 38.80 26.41 13.96
N GLN A 1010 38.44 27.33 13.07
CA GLN A 1010 37.17 27.30 12.35
C GLN A 1010 37.42 26.91 10.88
N PRO A 1011 36.77 25.87 10.36
CA PRO A 1011 36.92 25.50 8.94
C PRO A 1011 36.48 26.65 8.04
N GLY A 1012 37.36 27.23 7.22
CA GLY A 1012 37.01 28.31 6.28
C GLY A 1012 36.65 29.67 6.90
N GLY A 1013 37.00 29.93 8.16
CA GLY A 1013 36.76 31.21 8.86
C GLY A 1013 37.87 31.57 9.86
N GLN A 1014 37.78 32.77 10.46
CA GLN A 1014 38.65 33.17 11.59
C GLN A 1014 38.02 32.72 12.91
N ASN A 1015 38.87 32.42 13.90
CA ASN A 1015 38.44 31.85 15.18
C ASN A 1015 37.46 32.74 15.95
N LEU A 1016 36.51 32.11 16.65
CA LEU A 1016 35.52 32.80 17.47
C LEU A 1016 36.07 33.12 18.87
N HIS A 1017 35.94 34.39 19.28
CA HIS A 1017 36.45 34.88 20.57
C HIS A 1017 35.33 35.53 21.40
N LEU A 1018 35.39 35.32 22.72
CA LEU A 1018 34.55 35.98 23.73
C LEU A 1018 35.36 37.07 24.40
N SER A 1019 34.76 38.24 24.61
CA SER A 1019 35.40 39.44 25.16
C SER A 1019 34.40 40.28 25.93
N ASP A 1020 34.82 40.91 27.03
CA ASP A 1020 33.99 41.90 27.73
C ASP A 1020 33.92 43.25 26.98
N SER A 1021 34.63 43.39 25.86
CA SER A 1021 34.56 44.53 24.95
C SER A 1021 34.26 44.05 23.51
N PRO A 1022 33.01 43.58 23.23
CA PRO A 1022 32.68 42.98 21.94
C PRO A 1022 32.83 43.97 20.79
N SER A 1023 33.41 43.50 19.68
CA SER A 1023 33.60 44.28 18.46
C SER A 1023 33.31 43.40 17.25
N ILE A 1024 32.48 43.91 16.33
CA ILE A 1024 32.16 43.24 15.07
C ILE A 1024 33.41 43.11 14.19
N GLU A 1025 34.29 44.12 14.18
CA GLU A 1025 35.53 44.14 13.40
C GLU A 1025 36.50 43.05 13.87
N ASN A 1026 36.64 42.88 15.19
CA ASN A 1026 37.47 41.84 15.80
C ASN A 1026 36.72 40.50 15.97
N ARG A 1027 35.44 40.43 15.57
CA ARG A 1027 34.56 39.25 15.67
C ARG A 1027 34.48 38.69 17.09
N GLU A 1028 34.55 39.59 18.06
CA GLU A 1028 34.42 39.30 19.48
C GLU A 1028 32.97 39.50 19.89
N MET A 1029 32.34 38.47 20.47
CA MET A 1029 30.92 38.48 20.80
C MET A 1029 30.72 38.28 22.31
N GLY A 1030 29.69 38.93 22.87
CA GLY A 1030 29.09 38.61 24.17
C GLY A 1030 29.95 38.96 25.39
N LEU A 1031 29.35 39.60 26.41
CA LEU A 1031 30.06 39.93 27.64
C LEU A 1031 30.38 38.64 28.42
N LEU A 1032 31.65 38.20 28.37
CA LEU A 1032 32.11 36.96 29.01
C LEU A 1032 31.74 36.92 30.49
N SER A 1033 31.92 38.04 31.21
CA SER A 1033 31.52 38.19 32.61
C SER A 1033 30.03 37.92 32.85
N THR A 1034 29.17 38.37 31.94
CA THR A 1034 27.71 38.20 32.04
C THR A 1034 27.29 36.77 31.67
N LEU A 1035 27.90 36.19 30.64
CA LEU A 1035 27.63 34.80 30.23
C LEU A 1035 28.05 33.81 31.33
N LEU A 1036 29.18 34.03 32.01
CA LEU A 1036 29.60 33.23 33.16
C LEU A 1036 28.62 33.36 34.33
N LYS A 1037 28.15 34.58 34.62
CA LYS A 1037 27.13 34.83 35.64
C LYS A 1037 25.82 34.11 35.32
N TRP A 1038 25.36 34.17 34.07
CA TRP A 1038 24.12 33.49 33.66
C TRP A 1038 24.23 31.96 33.72
N ASN A 1039 25.39 31.38 33.35
CA ASN A 1039 25.63 29.94 33.50
C ASN A 1039 25.62 29.49 34.98
N GLU A 1040 26.02 30.34 35.93
CA GLU A 1040 25.99 30.03 37.37
C GLU A 1040 24.58 30.16 37.96
N ILE A 1041 23.79 31.14 37.50
CA ILE A 1041 22.44 31.42 38.04
C ILE A 1041 21.37 30.47 37.46
N ASP A 1042 21.53 30.03 36.21
CA ASP A 1042 20.56 29.19 35.50
C ASP A 1042 21.18 27.84 35.09
N PRO A 1043 21.14 26.80 35.96
CA PRO A 1043 21.75 25.50 35.69
C PRO A 1043 20.98 24.69 34.61
N PRO A 1044 21.62 23.70 33.96
CA PRO A 1044 21.00 22.97 32.85
C PRO A 1044 19.69 22.26 33.23
N SER A 1045 18.63 22.63 32.53
CA SER A 1045 17.29 22.05 32.66
C SER A 1045 17.25 20.61 32.12
N ARG A 1046 16.19 19.86 32.47
CA ARG A 1046 15.98 18.51 31.91
C ARG A 1046 15.84 18.55 30.40
N GLU A 1047 15.14 19.56 29.89
CA GLU A 1047 14.86 19.77 28.48
C GLU A 1047 16.15 20.03 27.70
N GLU A 1048 17.05 20.85 28.26
CA GLU A 1048 18.34 21.14 27.64
C GLU A 1048 19.26 19.90 27.61
N LYS A 1049 19.29 19.11 28.69
CA LYS A 1049 20.05 17.84 28.74
C LYS A 1049 19.54 16.84 27.69
N LEU A 1050 18.23 16.66 27.61
CA LEU A 1050 17.61 15.78 26.60
C LEU A 1050 17.87 16.27 25.17
N ARG A 1051 17.91 17.58 24.95
CA ARG A 1051 18.31 18.14 23.66
C ARG A 1051 19.77 17.82 23.34
N ASN A 1052 20.67 17.94 24.31
CA ASN A 1052 22.09 17.58 24.16
C ASN A 1052 22.28 16.09 23.79
N ASP A 1053 21.55 15.20 24.47
CA ASP A 1053 21.52 13.76 24.16
C ASP A 1053 21.05 13.48 22.72
N ARG A 1054 19.98 14.16 22.28
CA ARG A 1054 19.41 13.97 20.94
C ARG A 1054 20.32 14.46 19.82
N VAL A 1055 21.04 15.57 20.03
CA VAL A 1055 22.02 16.07 19.05
C VAL A 1055 23.14 15.04 18.85
N CYS A 1056 23.66 14.47 19.94
CA CYS A 1056 24.65 13.38 19.88
C CYS A 1056 24.09 12.11 19.22
N LYS A 1057 22.89 11.67 19.60
CA LYS A 1057 22.35 10.38 19.15
C LYS A 1057 21.91 10.39 17.69
N PHE A 1058 21.29 11.48 17.22
CA PHE A 1058 20.55 11.47 15.96
C PHE A 1058 21.10 12.40 14.87
N TYR A 1059 21.95 13.38 15.20
CA TYR A 1059 22.31 14.43 14.24
C TYR A 1059 23.81 14.67 14.07
N GLN A 1060 24.47 15.32 15.03
CA GLN A 1060 25.83 15.83 14.85
C GLN A 1060 26.90 14.98 15.55
N HIS A 1061 26.48 14.03 16.38
CA HIS A 1061 27.38 13.09 17.08
C HIS A 1061 28.43 13.76 17.99
N ASN A 1062 28.13 14.98 18.44
CA ASN A 1062 28.87 15.70 19.46
C ASN A 1062 27.93 16.22 20.56
N ARG A 1063 28.51 16.76 21.63
CA ARG A 1063 27.79 17.25 22.82
C ARG A 1063 28.33 18.60 23.25
N ASN A 1064 27.45 19.44 23.79
CA ASN A 1064 27.83 20.65 24.48
C ASN A 1064 28.37 20.32 25.88
N PRO A 1065 29.69 20.51 26.14
CA PRO A 1065 30.30 20.14 27.41
C PRO A 1065 29.82 21.01 28.56
N PHE A 1066 29.30 22.21 28.29
CA PHE A 1066 28.81 23.09 29.34
C PHE A 1066 27.40 22.72 29.80
N VAL A 1067 26.67 21.88 29.05
CA VAL A 1067 25.37 21.30 29.47
C VAL A 1067 25.60 20.08 30.37
N ASP A 1068 26.56 19.23 30.00
CA ASP A 1068 26.89 18.03 30.79
C ASP A 1068 27.74 18.39 32.03
N HIS A 1069 28.65 19.36 31.90
CA HIS A 1069 29.58 19.84 32.94
C HIS A 1069 29.65 21.39 32.97
N PRO A 1070 28.65 22.08 33.55
CA PRO A 1070 28.60 23.55 33.63
C PRO A 1070 29.82 24.16 34.33
N GLU A 1071 30.45 23.42 35.25
CA GLU A 1071 31.64 23.82 36.01
C GLU A 1071 32.86 24.10 35.10
N TYR A 1072 32.93 23.49 33.91
CA TYR A 1072 34.04 23.71 32.98
C TYR A 1072 34.15 25.16 32.53
N ALA A 1073 33.05 25.92 32.51
CA ALA A 1073 33.08 27.34 32.19
C ALA A 1073 33.96 28.12 33.21
N SER A 1074 33.81 27.82 34.50
CA SER A 1074 34.61 28.43 35.55
C SER A 1074 36.09 28.02 35.48
N LEU A 1075 36.37 26.75 35.14
CA LEU A 1075 37.74 26.23 35.05
C LEU A 1075 38.53 26.79 33.85
N ILE A 1076 37.85 27.23 32.79
CA ILE A 1076 38.49 27.79 31.59
C ILE A 1076 38.69 29.31 31.75
N TRP A 1077 37.69 30.04 32.23
CA TRP A 1077 37.67 31.52 32.17
C TRP A 1077 37.71 32.24 33.53
N LYS A 1078 37.39 31.60 34.65
CA LYS A 1078 37.47 32.24 35.99
C LYS A 1078 38.90 32.09 36.51
N ARG A 1079 39.64 33.21 36.66
CA ARG A 1079 40.96 33.18 37.31
C ARG A 1079 40.78 32.87 38.79
N VAL A 1080 41.29 31.73 39.25
CA VAL A 1080 41.47 31.48 40.69
C VAL A 1080 42.56 32.45 41.17
N ALA A 1081 42.19 33.49 41.90
CA ALA A 1081 43.14 34.19 42.76
C ALA A 1081 43.70 33.16 43.77
N PRO A 1082 45.02 33.09 44.00
CA PRO A 1082 45.59 32.09 44.90
C PRO A 1082 44.99 32.28 46.31
N THR A 1083 44.31 31.25 46.80
CA THR A 1083 43.79 31.15 48.15
C THR A 1083 44.91 31.36 49.17
N ARG A 1084 44.84 32.46 49.94
CA ARG A 1084 45.52 32.54 51.24
C ARG A 1084 45.01 31.39 52.12
N ARG A 1085 45.94 30.68 52.74
CA ARG A 1085 45.73 29.57 53.66
C ARG A 1085 44.65 29.91 54.71
N SER A 1086 43.81 28.93 54.98
CA SER A 1086 42.88 28.88 56.11
C SER A 1086 43.57 29.22 57.43
N LEU A 1087 43.01 30.19 58.16
CA LEU A 1087 43.11 30.25 59.61
C LEU A 1087 41.81 29.71 60.22
N HIS A 1088 42.04 28.71 61.05
CA HIS A 1088 41.18 27.97 61.97
C HIS A 1088 40.08 28.78 62.69
N PHE A 1089 38.88 28.19 62.84
CA PHE A 1089 38.18 27.80 64.10
C PHE A 1089 36.64 27.66 63.89
N PRO A 1090 35.89 26.94 64.75
CA PRO A 1090 34.88 25.96 64.34
C PRO A 1090 33.46 26.26 64.85
N ALA A 1091 32.50 25.47 64.34
CA ALA A 1091 31.25 25.02 64.97
C ALA A 1091 30.41 25.95 65.89
N ARG A 1092 29.18 26.27 65.45
CA ARG A 1092 27.93 26.34 66.24
C ARG A 1092 26.76 26.47 65.23
N LYS A 1093 25.80 25.55 65.11
CA LYS A 1093 24.64 25.26 65.98
C LYS A 1093 23.77 26.49 66.26
N GLU A 1094 22.45 26.31 66.04
CA GLU A 1094 21.31 27.17 66.40
C GLU A 1094 20.98 28.30 65.40
N LEU A 1095 19.76 28.77 65.17
CA LEU A 1095 18.35 28.43 65.41
C LEU A 1095 17.54 29.54 64.69
N MET A 1096 16.30 29.25 64.28
CA MET A 1096 15.19 30.19 64.00
C MET A 1096 15.40 31.39 63.05
N LYS A 1097 14.72 31.37 61.89
CA LYS A 1097 13.42 32.03 61.69
C LYS A 1097 12.81 31.60 60.36
#